data_AF-A0AAP0MP15-F1
#
_entry.id   AF-A0AAP0MP15-F1
#
_cell.length_a   1.000
_cell.length_b   1.000
_cell.length_c   1.000
_cell.angle_alpha   90.00
_cell.angle_beta   90.00
_cell.angle_gamma   90.00
#
_symmetry.space_group_name_H-M   'P 1'
#
loop_
_entity.id
_entity.type
_entity.pdbx_description
1 polymer ?
#
loop_
_entity_poly.entity_id
_entity_poly.type
_entity_poly.pdbx_seq_one_letter_code
_entity_poly.pdbx_strand_id
1 'polypeptide(L)'
;MQLEDSLEANPDDPSLHLDLGLHLWENSESKEKAAEHFVIAAKLNPQNAVAFRYLGHYYTRFSIDTQRAIKCYQRAVSLSPDDPVSGEALCELLEHGGKESLEVVVCREASDKSPRAFWAFRRLGYLQLHHRKWSEAVQSLQHAIRGYPTSPHLWEALGLAYHRLGMFSAAIKSYGRAIELDDTSIFPLLESGNIFLMLGNFRKGVEQFQLALKISSENVSAHYGLASGLLGLAKQCINLGAFRWGASLLEDACKVAEANTRLAGNMSCIWKLHGDIQLTYAKCFPWAEERQSLEFDVETFSASIVSWKTTCLMAAISSKSSYQRALYLAPWQANIYTDIAITSDLIYSLNEAYGHYQSAWHVSEKMALGALLLEGDNCQFWVTLGCLSNYNGLKQHALIRGLQLDVSLADAWAHLGKLYREVGEKKLARQAFDSARSIDPSLALPWAGMSADVQASESLVDDAFESCLRAVQILPLAEFQIGLAKLAKLSGHLSSSQVFGAVQQAIQRGPHYPESHNLYGLVCEARSDYQAAVVSYRLARYAISSSSGTVPNSHFQDISINLARSLSRAGNALDAVRECESLERQGMLDAEVLQVYAFSLWQLGKYDLALSMARNLASSVSAMEQSSVAASVSFICRLLYHISGLDSTINSILKMPKGLFQCSKMSFIVSAIHALDHSNRLESVVSSSRNCIASPEEITGMHYLVALNKLVKNGPESCLGFNSGIFHLRKVLHVYPNCNLIRNLLGYLLLSSDEWRYSHAASRCCSLETSDCIKKEGPKSAWEILGAEGVACNVIGSVDLKFSFPTCIYECLTGPKAVQELQKCLHREPWNYNARYLLVLNLLQKAREERFPRHLCTILQRLIHVALSCEFYSIQHTSYQYQKFQLLLCASEISLQGGNITGCINHAKSASALLLPDAYRFFGHLLLSRAYAAEGNMLNLQDEYERCLELKTDYVIGWMCLKVMESLYEVQADTNTIELSFNECLKQGNNSRLIWTAKFNLVLGFVFLWKKDFFSAEKCLAQACSLAGAESCLFLCHGTICMEIARQYHDSHFLSLAVRSLTKAQKTSFVQLPVVSLLLAQAEGSLSSIEKWEKNLRLEWFTWPPEMRPAELFFQMHLLAMLSKAGSDSSSRVEFCQSPQKWVLRAIHTNPSCLRYWKVLHKLF
;
A
#
# COMPACT_ATOMS: atom_id res chain seq x y z
N MET A 1 50.82 32.75 -68.80
CA MET A 1 50.29 33.15 -70.12
C MET A 1 49.31 34.29 -69.92
N GLN A 2 47.97 34.12 -69.75
CA GLN A 2 47.05 35.27 -69.62
C GLN A 2 47.37 36.28 -68.48
N LEU A 3 47.78 35.80 -67.30
CA LEU A 3 48.17 36.68 -66.19
C LEU A 3 49.52 37.39 -66.42
N GLU A 4 50.46 36.74 -67.12
CA GLU A 4 51.78 37.31 -67.45
C GLU A 4 51.62 38.40 -68.52
N ASP A 5 50.81 38.14 -69.55
CA ASP A 5 50.47 39.12 -70.60
C ASP A 5 49.76 40.35 -70.02
N SER A 6 48.90 40.16 -69.01
CA SER A 6 48.21 41.26 -68.32
C SER A 6 49.14 42.09 -67.41
N LEU A 7 50.19 41.47 -66.86
CA LEU A 7 51.19 42.13 -66.04
C LEU A 7 52.14 42.97 -66.91
N GLU A 8 52.47 42.48 -68.11
CA GLU A 8 53.24 43.24 -69.11
C GLU A 8 52.49 44.49 -69.59
N ALA A 9 51.16 44.44 -69.62
CA ALA A 9 50.32 45.60 -69.95
C ALA A 9 50.24 46.63 -68.81
N ASN A 10 50.22 46.19 -67.54
CA ASN A 10 50.12 47.05 -66.35
C ASN A 10 51.08 46.57 -65.23
N PRO A 11 52.36 46.97 -65.27
CA PRO A 11 53.38 46.48 -64.34
C PRO A 11 53.28 47.06 -62.91
N ASP A 12 52.53 48.15 -62.71
CA ASP A 12 52.37 48.78 -61.40
C ASP A 12 51.13 48.29 -60.63
N ASP A 13 50.37 47.33 -61.17
CA ASP A 13 49.16 46.82 -60.52
C ASP A 13 49.52 45.77 -59.43
N PRO A 14 49.29 46.07 -58.13
CA PRO A 14 49.61 45.17 -57.04
C PRO A 14 48.74 43.89 -57.03
N SER A 15 47.55 43.92 -57.63
CA SER A 15 46.62 42.78 -57.65
C SER A 15 47.10 41.70 -58.61
N LEU A 16 47.54 42.08 -59.81
CA LEU A 16 48.08 41.16 -60.81
C LEU A 16 49.37 40.47 -60.32
N HIS A 17 50.24 41.22 -59.63
CA HIS A 17 51.44 40.65 -58.99
C HIS A 17 51.08 39.66 -57.87
N LEU A 18 50.05 39.94 -57.07
CA LEU A 18 49.58 39.01 -56.05
C LEU A 18 49.01 37.74 -56.68
N ASP A 19 48.13 37.86 -57.68
CA ASP A 19 47.45 36.73 -58.31
C ASP A 19 48.43 35.83 -59.08
N LEU A 20 49.41 36.43 -59.78
CA LEU A 20 50.51 35.69 -60.40
C LEU A 20 51.36 34.97 -59.35
N GLY A 21 51.68 35.65 -58.25
CA GLY A 21 52.40 35.06 -57.12
C GLY A 21 51.65 33.88 -56.48
N LEU A 22 50.32 33.97 -56.33
CA LEU A 22 49.48 32.89 -55.83
C LEU A 22 49.49 31.70 -56.78
N HIS A 23 49.34 31.94 -58.09
CA HIS A 23 49.33 30.89 -59.09
C HIS A 23 50.68 30.15 -59.18
N LEU A 24 51.79 30.89 -59.06
CA LEU A 24 53.14 30.33 -58.94
C LEU A 24 53.38 29.66 -57.58
N TRP A 25 52.70 30.11 -56.53
CA TRP A 25 52.71 29.45 -55.22
C TRP A 25 51.90 28.16 -55.22
N GLU A 26 50.96 27.94 -56.14
CA GLU A 26 50.29 26.64 -56.27
C GLU A 26 51.15 25.63 -57.03
N ASN A 27 51.93 26.08 -58.01
CA ASN A 27 52.88 25.23 -58.75
C ASN A 27 54.14 24.94 -57.92
N SER A 28 54.47 23.67 -57.70
CA SER A 28 55.52 23.25 -56.75
C SER A 28 56.95 23.65 -57.12
N GLU A 29 57.22 23.97 -58.40
CA GLU A 29 58.59 24.12 -58.92
C GLU A 29 59.17 25.55 -58.89
N SER A 30 58.39 26.59 -58.52
CA SER A 30 58.87 28.00 -58.61
C SER A 30 58.48 28.91 -57.44
N LYS A 31 58.72 28.46 -56.20
CA LYS A 31 58.35 29.22 -54.98
C LYS A 31 59.18 30.48 -54.73
N GLU A 32 60.42 30.52 -55.22
CA GLU A 32 61.29 31.70 -55.11
C GLU A 32 60.78 32.85 -55.98
N LYS A 33 60.39 32.56 -57.22
CA LYS A 33 59.74 33.53 -58.13
C LYS A 33 58.42 34.04 -57.56
N ALA A 34 57.63 33.16 -56.93
CA ALA A 34 56.42 33.57 -56.24
C ALA A 34 56.72 34.57 -55.10
N ALA A 35 57.77 34.34 -54.31
CA ALA A 35 58.19 35.26 -53.25
C ALA A 35 58.61 36.63 -53.77
N GLU A 36 59.32 36.69 -54.91
CA GLU A 36 59.68 37.96 -55.56
C GLU A 36 58.43 38.76 -55.94
N HIS A 37 57.44 38.12 -56.56
CA HIS A 37 56.16 38.76 -56.89
C HIS A 37 55.38 39.20 -55.64
N PHE A 38 55.43 38.44 -54.54
CA PHE A 38 54.83 38.88 -53.27
C PHE A 38 55.56 40.09 -52.65
N VAL A 39 56.90 40.18 -52.77
CA VAL A 39 57.66 41.36 -52.32
C VAL A 39 57.28 42.59 -53.15
N ILE A 40 57.13 42.44 -54.47
CA ILE A 40 56.70 43.52 -55.36
C ILE A 40 55.27 43.97 -55.00
N ALA A 41 54.35 43.02 -54.84
CA ALA A 41 52.98 43.30 -54.42
C ALA A 41 52.90 44.03 -53.06
N ALA A 42 53.74 43.64 -52.09
CA ALA A 42 53.81 44.29 -50.77
C ALA A 42 54.42 45.70 -50.82
N LYS A 43 55.34 45.97 -51.76
CA LYS A 43 55.91 47.31 -51.98
C LYS A 43 54.90 48.24 -52.67
N LEU A 44 54.21 47.76 -53.70
CA LEU A 44 53.22 48.51 -54.45
C LEU A 44 51.96 48.79 -53.61
N ASN A 45 51.56 47.85 -52.74
CA ASN A 45 50.46 48.04 -51.80
C ASN A 45 50.80 47.61 -50.36
N PRO A 46 51.30 48.52 -49.51
CA PRO A 46 51.65 48.24 -48.11
C PRO A 46 50.47 47.92 -47.18
N GLN A 47 49.22 48.05 -47.66
CA GLN A 47 48.00 47.70 -46.92
C GLN A 47 47.50 46.28 -47.25
N ASN A 48 48.14 45.61 -48.22
CA ASN A 48 47.73 44.27 -48.64
C ASN A 48 48.25 43.19 -47.68
N ALA A 49 47.41 42.76 -46.73
CA ALA A 49 47.75 41.74 -45.74
C ALA A 49 48.11 40.38 -46.35
N VAL A 50 47.49 40.02 -47.48
CA VAL A 50 47.67 38.70 -48.13
C VAL A 50 49.10 38.55 -48.66
N ALA A 51 49.67 39.60 -49.24
CA ALA A 51 51.06 39.58 -49.71
C ALA A 51 52.05 39.31 -48.55
N PHE A 52 51.86 39.97 -47.40
CA PHE A 52 52.68 39.73 -46.21
C PHE A 52 52.52 38.33 -45.62
N ARG A 53 51.31 37.75 -45.69
CA ARG A 53 51.05 36.37 -45.26
C ARG A 53 51.88 35.35 -46.05
N TYR A 54 51.85 35.43 -47.38
CA TYR A 54 52.61 34.49 -48.22
C TYR A 54 54.12 34.72 -48.13
N LEU A 55 54.58 35.97 -47.94
CA LEU A 55 55.98 36.22 -47.58
C LEU A 55 56.35 35.56 -46.25
N GLY A 56 55.48 35.64 -45.25
CA GLY A 56 55.63 34.90 -44.00
C GLY A 56 55.78 33.40 -44.24
N HIS A 57 54.90 32.79 -45.03
CA HIS A 57 54.98 31.36 -45.36
C HIS A 57 56.28 31.00 -46.07
N TYR A 58 56.75 31.86 -46.99
CA TYR A 58 58.02 31.67 -47.66
C TYR A 58 59.20 31.68 -46.68
N TYR A 59 59.28 32.71 -45.83
CA TYR A 59 60.35 32.83 -44.84
C TYR A 59 60.33 31.71 -43.79
N THR A 60 59.15 31.20 -43.43
CA THR A 60 59.02 30.08 -42.49
C THR A 60 59.44 28.75 -43.12
N ARG A 61 58.94 28.42 -44.32
CA ARG A 61 59.06 27.06 -44.89
C ARG A 61 60.28 26.86 -45.77
N PHE A 62 60.74 27.89 -46.47
CA PHE A 62 61.76 27.74 -47.52
C PHE A 62 63.09 28.43 -47.17
N SER A 63 63.06 29.65 -46.65
CA SER A 63 64.30 30.36 -46.29
C SER A 63 64.74 30.18 -44.83
N ILE A 64 63.85 29.64 -43.97
CA ILE A 64 64.06 29.41 -42.53
C ILE A 64 64.52 30.67 -41.77
N ASP A 65 64.08 31.87 -42.19
CA ASP A 65 64.36 33.13 -41.48
C ASP A 65 63.19 33.48 -40.56
N THR A 66 63.27 33.02 -39.31
CA THR A 66 62.21 33.18 -38.31
C THR A 66 61.96 34.64 -37.94
N GLN A 67 62.98 35.50 -37.95
CA GLN A 67 62.83 36.91 -37.59
C GLN A 67 62.09 37.70 -38.67
N ARG A 68 62.40 37.45 -39.94
CA ARG A 68 61.65 38.06 -41.05
C ARG A 68 60.23 37.51 -41.15
N ALA A 69 60.06 36.21 -40.92
CA ALA A 69 58.73 35.58 -40.89
C ALA A 69 57.84 36.23 -39.82
N ILE A 70 58.32 36.37 -38.58
CA ILE A 70 57.58 37.02 -37.48
C ILE A 70 57.17 38.44 -37.86
N LYS A 71 58.08 39.25 -38.43
CA LYS A 71 57.74 40.62 -38.86
C LYS A 71 56.70 40.65 -39.98
N CYS A 72 56.79 39.74 -40.96
CA CYS A 72 55.83 39.65 -42.06
C CYS A 72 54.44 39.25 -41.55
N TYR A 73 54.33 38.23 -40.69
CA TYR A 73 53.05 37.86 -40.11
C TYR A 73 52.51 38.91 -39.12
N GLN A 74 53.35 39.56 -38.31
CA GLN A 74 52.93 40.67 -37.45
C GLN A 74 52.31 41.80 -38.27
N ARG A 75 52.92 42.14 -39.42
CA ARG A 75 52.35 43.13 -40.33
C ARG A 75 51.03 42.65 -40.92
N ALA A 76 50.93 41.40 -41.38
CA ALA A 76 49.70 40.82 -41.89
C ALA A 76 48.55 40.87 -40.85
N VAL A 77 48.80 40.42 -39.62
CA VAL A 77 47.82 40.45 -38.52
C VAL A 77 47.42 41.87 -38.13
N SER A 78 48.35 42.82 -38.15
CA SER A 78 48.04 44.23 -37.85
C SER A 78 47.09 44.88 -38.87
N LEU A 79 47.17 44.43 -40.13
CA LEU A 79 46.37 44.92 -41.25
C LEU A 79 45.02 44.19 -41.35
N SER A 80 45.02 42.87 -41.13
CA SER A 80 43.81 42.04 -41.08
C SER A 80 43.78 41.20 -39.80
N PRO A 81 43.24 41.74 -38.68
CA PRO A 81 43.14 41.03 -37.40
C PRO A 81 42.30 39.75 -37.47
N ASP A 82 41.38 39.67 -38.44
CA ASP A 82 40.45 38.55 -38.61
C ASP A 82 41.10 37.33 -39.30
N ASP A 83 42.28 37.47 -39.92
CA ASP A 83 42.91 36.38 -40.68
C ASP A 83 43.54 35.32 -39.76
N PRO A 84 42.95 34.11 -39.66
CA PRO A 84 43.43 33.09 -38.75
C PRO A 84 44.76 32.50 -39.22
N VAL A 85 45.04 32.48 -40.52
CA VAL A 85 46.22 31.81 -41.08
C VAL A 85 47.50 32.56 -40.69
N SER A 86 47.51 33.89 -40.83
CA SER A 86 48.64 34.73 -40.40
C SER A 86 48.78 34.76 -38.87
N GLY A 87 47.64 34.81 -38.15
CA GLY A 87 47.62 34.85 -36.69
C GLY A 87 48.16 33.58 -36.06
N GLU A 88 47.67 32.41 -36.50
CA GLU A 88 48.12 31.11 -35.99
C GLU A 88 49.60 30.85 -36.30
N ALA A 89 50.05 31.14 -37.52
CA ALA A 89 51.45 30.97 -37.90
C ALA A 89 52.39 31.90 -37.10
N LEU A 90 51.93 33.11 -36.75
CA LEU A 90 52.68 34.01 -35.88
C LEU A 90 52.77 33.47 -34.46
N CYS A 91 51.65 33.04 -33.88
CA CYS A 91 51.60 32.43 -32.55
C CYS A 91 52.52 31.21 -32.48
N GLU A 92 52.46 30.30 -33.44
CA GLU A 92 53.32 29.11 -33.49
C GLU A 92 54.81 29.49 -33.48
N LEU A 93 55.22 30.49 -34.28
CA LEU A 93 56.62 30.96 -34.28
C LEU A 93 57.04 31.59 -32.93
N LEU A 94 56.12 32.26 -32.25
CA LEU A 94 56.37 32.84 -30.92
C LEU A 94 56.44 31.76 -29.83
N GLU A 95 55.60 30.73 -29.90
CA GLU A 95 55.62 29.55 -29.04
C GLU A 95 56.97 28.81 -29.16
N HIS A 96 57.42 28.51 -30.40
CA HIS A 96 58.73 27.89 -30.64
C HIS A 96 59.90 28.75 -30.17
N GLY A 97 59.73 30.08 -30.16
CA GLY A 97 60.73 31.04 -29.66
C GLY A 97 60.68 31.27 -28.15
N GLY A 98 59.74 30.65 -27.42
CA GLY A 98 59.54 30.84 -25.97
C GLY A 98 59.08 32.26 -25.59
N LYS A 99 58.48 33.01 -26.52
CA LYS A 99 58.09 34.43 -26.34
C LYS A 99 56.60 34.58 -26.01
N GLU A 100 56.13 33.85 -25.01
CA GLU A 100 54.71 33.80 -24.58
C GLU A 100 54.14 35.18 -24.21
N SER A 101 54.94 36.06 -23.59
CA SER A 101 54.50 37.41 -23.22
C SER A 101 54.14 38.28 -24.43
N LEU A 102 54.89 38.15 -25.54
CA LEU A 102 54.60 38.86 -26.78
C LEU A 102 53.40 38.25 -27.50
N GLU A 103 53.21 36.94 -27.39
CA GLU A 103 52.04 36.27 -27.95
C GLU A 103 50.73 36.76 -27.29
N VAL A 104 50.70 36.89 -25.96
CA VAL A 104 49.55 37.45 -25.23
C VAL A 104 49.24 38.87 -25.70
N VAL A 105 50.26 39.71 -25.92
CA VAL A 105 50.07 41.09 -26.43
C VAL A 105 49.50 41.08 -27.84
N VAL A 106 50.06 40.28 -28.74
CA VAL A 106 49.58 40.16 -30.12
C VAL A 106 48.13 39.68 -30.17
N CYS A 107 47.78 38.67 -29.38
CA CYS A 107 46.40 38.15 -29.32
C CYS A 107 45.43 39.18 -28.75
N ARG A 108 45.84 39.93 -27.71
CA ARG A 108 45.01 40.98 -27.11
C ARG A 108 44.79 42.15 -28.07
N GLU A 109 45.84 42.61 -28.75
CA GLU A 109 45.71 43.66 -29.76
C GLU A 109 44.79 43.25 -30.90
N ALA A 110 44.86 41.99 -31.35
CA ALA A 110 43.97 41.46 -32.38
C ALA A 110 42.52 41.37 -31.89
N SER A 111 42.29 40.90 -30.66
CA SER A 111 40.95 40.79 -30.07
C SER A 111 40.29 42.14 -29.78
N ASP A 112 41.08 43.15 -29.41
CA ASP A 112 40.59 44.51 -29.13
C ASP A 112 40.23 45.23 -30.44
N LYS A 113 40.97 44.96 -31.53
CA LYS A 113 40.71 45.55 -32.86
C LYS A 113 39.51 44.93 -33.57
N SER A 114 39.23 43.65 -33.36
CA SER A 114 38.07 42.99 -33.97
C SER A 114 37.46 41.90 -33.09
N PRO A 115 36.14 41.94 -32.86
CA PRO A 115 35.43 40.86 -32.17
C PRO A 115 35.32 39.56 -33.01
N ARG A 116 35.68 39.61 -34.31
CA ARG A 116 35.69 38.43 -35.21
C ARG A 116 37.04 37.71 -35.25
N ALA A 117 38.06 38.20 -34.55
CA ALA A 117 39.35 37.54 -34.40
C ALA A 117 39.26 36.31 -33.47
N PHE A 118 38.44 35.31 -33.84
CA PHE A 118 38.18 34.13 -33.01
C PHE A 118 39.44 33.33 -32.71
N TRP A 119 40.41 33.28 -33.64
CA TRP A 119 41.71 32.63 -33.44
C TRP A 119 42.50 33.28 -32.29
N ALA A 120 42.41 34.60 -32.16
CA ALA A 120 43.11 35.36 -31.12
C ALA A 120 42.46 35.11 -29.74
N PHE A 121 41.13 35.13 -29.66
CA PHE A 121 40.40 34.74 -28.44
C PHE A 121 40.70 33.29 -28.04
N ARG A 122 40.84 32.38 -29.02
CA ARG A 122 41.19 30.97 -28.80
C ARG A 122 42.56 30.83 -28.16
N ARG A 123 43.59 31.41 -28.77
CA ARG A 123 44.97 31.41 -28.26
C ARG A 123 45.07 32.10 -26.90
N LEU A 124 44.47 33.28 -26.77
CA LEU A 124 44.42 34.03 -25.51
C LEU A 124 43.75 33.22 -24.39
N GLY A 125 42.65 32.53 -24.67
CA GLY A 125 41.96 31.67 -23.71
C GLY A 125 42.84 30.51 -23.21
N TYR A 126 43.57 29.84 -24.10
CA TYR A 126 44.52 28.78 -23.70
C TYR A 126 45.71 29.32 -22.88
N LEU A 127 46.29 30.45 -23.28
CA LEU A 127 47.37 31.10 -22.52
C LEU A 127 46.89 31.57 -21.13
N GLN A 128 45.67 32.11 -21.04
CA GLN A 128 45.06 32.50 -19.77
C GLN A 128 44.80 31.30 -18.86
N LEU A 129 44.39 30.16 -19.41
CA LEU A 129 44.28 28.90 -18.66
C LEU A 129 45.65 28.45 -18.12
N HIS A 130 46.69 28.48 -18.95
CA HIS A 130 48.05 28.14 -18.54
C HIS A 130 48.55 29.04 -17.40
N HIS A 131 48.27 30.34 -17.48
CA HIS A 131 48.56 31.31 -16.42
C HIS A 131 47.58 31.29 -15.23
N ARG A 132 46.62 30.35 -15.18
CA ARG A 132 45.61 30.22 -14.11
C ARG A 132 44.71 31.45 -13.93
N LYS A 133 44.53 32.26 -14.98
CA LYS A 133 43.63 33.41 -15.02
C LYS A 133 42.22 32.97 -15.45
N TRP A 134 41.55 32.21 -14.59
CA TRP A 134 40.32 31.49 -14.94
C TRP A 134 39.17 32.39 -15.38
N SER A 135 38.97 33.55 -14.73
CA SER A 135 37.88 34.48 -15.05
C SER A 135 38.02 35.12 -16.43
N GLU A 136 39.22 35.58 -16.78
CA GLU A 136 39.51 36.12 -18.11
C GLU A 136 39.43 35.03 -19.18
N ALA A 137 39.94 33.82 -18.87
CA ALA A 137 39.89 32.67 -19.77
C ALA A 137 38.45 32.31 -20.17
N VAL A 138 37.49 32.34 -19.23
CA VAL A 138 36.07 32.09 -19.54
C VAL A 138 35.55 33.08 -20.60
N GLN A 139 35.85 34.37 -20.46
CA GLN A 139 35.38 35.39 -21.41
C GLN A 139 35.96 35.15 -22.81
N SER A 140 37.27 34.93 -22.89
CA SER A 140 37.97 34.66 -24.14
C SER A 140 37.47 33.36 -24.81
N LEU A 141 37.31 32.28 -24.04
CA LEU A 141 36.84 30.98 -24.55
C LEU A 141 35.38 31.02 -25.02
N GLN A 142 34.50 31.73 -24.30
CA GLN A 142 33.12 31.94 -24.75
C GLN A 142 33.04 32.67 -26.10
N HIS A 143 33.94 33.64 -26.34
CA HIS A 143 34.03 34.30 -27.64
C HIS A 143 34.63 33.39 -28.71
N ALA A 144 35.67 32.63 -28.39
CA ALA A 144 36.28 31.67 -29.31
C ALA A 144 35.28 30.61 -29.81
N ILE A 145 34.40 30.10 -28.93
CA ILE A 145 33.38 29.09 -29.26
C ILE A 145 32.35 29.61 -30.28
N ARG A 146 32.12 30.93 -30.37
CA ARG A 146 31.22 31.49 -31.40
C ARG A 146 31.77 31.30 -32.81
N GLY A 147 33.09 31.31 -32.97
CA GLY A 147 33.77 31.03 -34.24
C GLY A 147 34.05 29.55 -34.48
N TYR A 148 34.30 28.79 -33.41
CA TYR A 148 34.65 27.37 -33.48
C TYR A 148 33.71 26.49 -32.62
N PRO A 149 32.40 26.45 -32.92
CA PRO A 149 31.42 25.79 -32.04
C PRO A 149 31.54 24.27 -31.99
N THR A 150 32.16 23.66 -33.01
CA THR A 150 32.35 22.22 -33.16
C THR A 150 33.66 21.71 -32.57
N SER A 151 34.50 22.58 -32.00
CA SER A 151 35.78 22.17 -31.42
C SER A 151 35.59 21.62 -30.00
N PRO A 152 35.81 20.32 -29.74
CA PRO A 152 35.63 19.72 -28.42
C PRO A 152 36.62 20.31 -27.40
N HIS A 153 37.87 20.54 -27.79
CA HIS A 153 38.92 21.08 -26.92
C HIS A 153 38.61 22.47 -26.35
N LEU A 154 37.80 23.29 -27.04
CA LEU A 154 37.38 24.59 -26.50
C LEU A 154 36.31 24.44 -25.43
N TRP A 155 35.39 23.49 -25.61
CA TRP A 155 34.40 23.15 -24.59
C TRP A 155 35.04 22.51 -23.36
N GLU A 156 36.06 21.67 -23.53
CA GLU A 156 36.87 21.11 -22.44
C GLU A 156 37.61 22.21 -21.66
N ALA A 157 38.29 23.12 -22.37
CA ALA A 157 39.00 24.25 -21.80
C ALA A 157 38.06 25.20 -21.03
N LEU A 158 36.88 25.47 -21.59
CA LEU A 158 35.86 26.27 -20.91
C LEU A 158 35.32 25.55 -19.66
N GLY A 159 35.07 24.24 -19.76
CA GLY A 159 34.68 23.41 -18.64
C GLY A 159 35.70 23.42 -17.50
N LEU A 160 36.99 23.34 -17.83
CA LEU A 160 38.09 23.44 -16.88
C LEU A 160 38.14 24.81 -16.20
N ALA A 161 37.98 25.89 -16.96
CA ALA A 161 37.92 27.25 -16.41
C ALA A 161 36.76 27.39 -15.40
N TYR A 162 35.57 26.92 -15.77
CA TYR A 162 34.41 26.92 -14.88
C TYR A 162 34.60 26.06 -13.64
N HIS A 163 35.21 24.88 -13.80
CA HIS A 163 35.51 23.98 -12.69
C HIS A 163 36.42 24.68 -11.67
N ARG A 164 37.53 25.29 -12.13
CA ARG A 164 38.46 26.00 -11.23
C ARG A 164 37.86 27.25 -10.56
N LEU A 165 36.80 27.83 -11.13
CA LEU A 165 36.03 28.92 -10.51
C LEU A 165 34.94 28.44 -9.54
N GLY A 166 34.74 27.11 -9.39
CA GLY A 166 33.66 26.55 -8.57
C GLY A 166 32.27 26.59 -9.24
N MET A 167 32.19 26.94 -10.52
CA MET A 167 30.94 26.99 -11.31
C MET A 167 30.59 25.59 -11.85
N PHE A 168 30.34 24.65 -10.95
CA PHE A 168 30.19 23.22 -11.27
C PHE A 168 29.08 22.90 -12.30
N SER A 169 27.94 23.59 -12.24
CA SER A 169 26.82 23.36 -13.17
C SER A 169 27.15 23.79 -14.61
N ALA A 170 27.89 24.88 -14.78
CA ALA A 170 28.36 25.35 -16.08
C ALA A 170 29.49 24.47 -16.63
N ALA A 171 30.37 24.00 -15.75
CA ALA A 171 31.42 23.04 -16.08
C ALA A 171 30.84 21.72 -16.62
N ILE A 172 29.88 21.11 -15.91
CA ILE A 172 29.22 19.87 -16.36
C ILE A 172 28.56 20.05 -17.73
N LYS A 173 27.88 21.18 -18.00
CA LYS A 173 27.28 21.46 -19.31
C LYS A 173 28.33 21.58 -20.41
N SER A 174 29.45 22.25 -20.12
CA SER A 174 30.53 22.44 -21.08
C SER A 174 31.24 21.12 -21.39
N TYR A 175 31.51 20.30 -20.37
CA TYR A 175 32.05 18.95 -20.56
C TYR A 175 31.05 18.03 -21.27
N GLY A 176 29.75 18.10 -20.96
CA GLY A 176 28.72 17.36 -21.68
C GLY A 176 28.72 17.68 -23.17
N ARG A 177 28.87 18.97 -23.54
CA ARG A 177 28.98 19.36 -24.94
C ARG A 177 30.29 18.90 -25.59
N ALA A 178 31.39 18.87 -24.84
CA ALA A 178 32.64 18.29 -25.33
C ALA A 178 32.51 16.79 -25.63
N ILE A 179 31.85 16.04 -24.74
CA ILE A 179 31.58 14.61 -24.92
C ILE A 179 30.70 14.38 -26.15
N GLU A 180 29.62 15.15 -26.33
CA GLU A 180 28.74 15.06 -27.52
C GLU A 180 29.48 15.29 -28.85
N LEU A 181 30.56 16.08 -28.84
CA LEU A 181 31.36 16.41 -30.02
C LEU A 181 32.50 15.41 -30.26
N ASP A 182 33.04 14.83 -29.19
CA ASP A 182 34.09 13.81 -29.23
C ASP A 182 33.89 12.77 -28.13
N ASP A 183 33.29 11.64 -28.52
CA ASP A 183 33.04 10.50 -27.64
C ASP A 183 34.32 9.73 -27.26
N THR A 184 35.48 10.07 -27.84
CA THR A 184 36.77 9.41 -27.54
C THR A 184 37.56 10.09 -26.42
N SER A 185 37.21 11.34 -26.07
CA SER A 185 37.94 12.10 -25.06
C SER A 185 37.58 11.65 -23.63
N ILE A 186 38.60 11.20 -22.90
CA ILE A 186 38.44 10.70 -21.53
C ILE A 186 38.45 11.85 -20.51
N PHE A 187 39.13 12.96 -20.80
CA PHE A 187 39.31 14.08 -19.88
C PHE A 187 37.99 14.69 -19.37
N PRO A 188 37.02 15.06 -20.23
CA PRO A 188 35.74 15.61 -19.78
C PRO A 188 34.89 14.59 -19.00
N LEU A 189 35.00 13.28 -19.29
CA LEU A 189 34.35 12.23 -18.49
C LEU A 189 34.94 12.15 -17.07
N LEU A 190 36.27 12.21 -16.94
CA LEU A 190 36.94 12.19 -15.63
C LEU A 190 36.59 13.42 -14.80
N GLU A 191 36.70 14.61 -15.39
CA GLU A 191 36.45 15.87 -14.68
C GLU A 191 34.97 16.04 -14.32
N SER A 192 34.04 15.68 -15.22
CA SER A 192 32.61 15.67 -14.88
C SER A 192 32.29 14.64 -13.78
N GLY A 193 32.90 13.45 -13.82
CA GLY A 193 32.82 12.45 -12.77
C GLY A 193 33.29 13.00 -11.42
N ASN A 194 34.46 13.63 -11.37
CA ASN A 194 35.01 14.27 -10.16
C ASN A 194 34.08 15.36 -9.61
N ILE A 195 33.50 16.19 -10.49
CA ILE A 195 32.52 17.20 -10.07
C ILE A 195 31.28 16.54 -9.48
N PHE A 196 30.76 15.45 -10.07
CA PHE A 196 29.63 14.73 -9.50
C PHE A 196 29.95 14.13 -8.12
N LEU A 197 31.18 13.64 -7.90
CA LEU A 197 31.62 13.20 -6.57
C LEU A 197 31.61 14.34 -5.55
N MET A 198 32.14 15.52 -5.91
CA MET A 198 32.15 16.70 -5.04
C MET A 198 30.74 17.21 -4.69
N LEU A 199 29.81 17.10 -5.63
CA LEU A 199 28.40 17.45 -5.42
C LEU A 199 27.61 16.37 -4.65
N GLY A 200 28.24 15.24 -4.29
CA GLY A 200 27.59 14.11 -3.60
C GLY A 200 26.67 13.26 -4.50
N ASN A 201 26.67 13.48 -5.82
CA ASN A 201 25.85 12.75 -6.78
C ASN A 201 26.61 11.54 -7.33
N PHE A 202 26.95 10.61 -6.43
CA PHE A 202 27.90 9.54 -6.71
C PHE A 202 27.45 8.58 -7.82
N ARG A 203 26.14 8.38 -8.06
CA ARG A 203 25.64 7.49 -9.12
C ARG A 203 26.08 7.97 -10.51
N LYS A 204 25.84 9.25 -10.80
CA LYS A 204 26.26 9.88 -12.05
C LYS A 204 27.78 9.87 -12.19
N GLY A 205 28.51 10.12 -11.09
CA GLY A 205 29.97 10.02 -11.09
C GLY A 205 30.46 8.63 -11.49
N VAL A 206 29.93 7.58 -10.88
CA VAL A 206 30.25 6.17 -11.21
C VAL A 206 29.95 5.86 -12.67
N GLU A 207 28.83 6.32 -13.22
CA GLU A 207 28.50 6.14 -14.64
C GLU A 207 29.55 6.80 -15.55
N GLN A 208 29.98 8.04 -15.26
CA GLN A 208 31.01 8.72 -16.06
C GLN A 208 32.36 7.98 -16.01
N PHE A 209 32.78 7.49 -14.84
CA PHE A 209 34.03 6.73 -14.74
C PHE A 209 33.94 5.35 -15.43
N GLN A 210 32.78 4.69 -15.38
CA GLN A 210 32.56 3.46 -16.14
C GLN A 210 32.62 3.70 -17.66
N LEU A 211 32.09 4.82 -18.15
CA LEU A 211 32.23 5.22 -19.55
C LEU A 211 33.70 5.49 -19.91
N ALA A 212 34.43 6.21 -19.06
CA ALA A 212 35.86 6.45 -19.25
C ALA A 212 36.67 5.14 -19.31
N LEU A 213 36.33 4.14 -18.48
CA LEU A 213 36.97 2.82 -18.49
C LEU A 213 36.59 1.96 -19.72
N LYS A 214 35.44 2.19 -20.34
CA LYS A 214 35.10 1.55 -21.63
C LYS A 214 35.98 2.06 -22.76
N ILE A 215 36.36 3.33 -22.74
CA ILE A 215 37.26 3.94 -23.73
C ILE A 215 38.71 3.52 -23.44
N SER A 216 39.16 3.68 -22.19
CA SER A 216 40.50 3.31 -21.76
C SER A 216 40.45 2.42 -20.51
N SER A 217 40.60 1.12 -20.71
CA SER A 217 40.48 0.12 -19.65
C SER A 217 41.58 0.16 -18.60
N GLU A 218 42.72 0.82 -18.87
CA GLU A 218 43.89 0.88 -17.96
C GLU A 218 44.09 2.25 -17.31
N ASN A 219 43.11 3.15 -17.38
CA ASN A 219 43.26 4.50 -16.85
C ASN A 219 43.21 4.53 -15.31
N VAL A 220 44.32 4.87 -14.67
CA VAL A 220 44.50 4.93 -13.19
C VAL A 220 43.53 5.93 -12.53
N SER A 221 43.35 7.11 -13.13
CA SER A 221 42.46 8.15 -12.59
C SER A 221 40.99 7.74 -12.67
N ALA A 222 40.60 7.05 -13.74
CA ALA A 222 39.24 6.52 -13.90
C ALA A 222 38.94 5.43 -12.85
N HIS A 223 39.87 4.49 -12.62
CA HIS A 223 39.72 3.48 -11.56
C HIS A 223 39.65 4.11 -10.17
N TYR A 224 40.50 5.10 -9.89
CA TYR A 224 40.49 5.82 -8.62
C TYR A 224 39.15 6.52 -8.38
N GLY A 225 38.66 7.26 -9.39
CA GLY A 225 37.36 7.93 -9.35
C GLY A 225 36.19 6.95 -9.19
N LEU A 226 36.21 5.81 -9.90
CA LEU A 226 35.20 4.77 -9.79
C LEU A 226 35.16 4.15 -8.39
N ALA A 227 36.31 3.75 -7.84
CA ALA A 227 36.40 3.19 -6.49
C ALA A 227 35.96 4.19 -5.42
N SER A 228 36.35 5.47 -5.56
CA SER A 228 35.91 6.56 -4.67
C SER A 228 34.41 6.80 -4.76
N GLY A 229 33.84 6.78 -5.97
CA GLY A 229 32.40 6.93 -6.20
C GLY A 229 31.58 5.78 -5.64
N LEU A 230 32.04 4.54 -5.81
CA LEU A 230 31.40 3.35 -5.22
C LEU A 230 31.47 3.38 -3.69
N LEU A 231 32.60 3.80 -3.10
CA LEU A 231 32.72 4.04 -1.66
C LEU A 231 31.72 5.09 -1.16
N GLY A 232 31.56 6.21 -1.91
CA GLY A 232 30.57 7.25 -1.61
C GLY A 232 29.12 6.73 -1.66
N LEU A 233 28.78 5.97 -2.70
CA LEU A 233 27.48 5.31 -2.82
C LEU A 233 27.22 4.33 -1.69
N ALA A 234 28.22 3.51 -1.34
CA ALA A 234 28.11 2.57 -0.23
C ALA A 234 27.83 3.29 1.08
N LYS A 235 28.55 4.39 1.39
CA LYS A 235 28.29 5.22 2.57
C LYS A 235 26.86 5.78 2.59
N GLN A 236 26.33 6.24 1.44
CA GLN A 236 24.93 6.67 1.34
C GLN A 236 23.95 5.52 1.62
N CYS A 237 24.18 4.33 1.05
CA CYS A 237 23.36 3.15 1.30
C CYS A 237 23.40 2.73 2.78
N ILE A 238 24.57 2.79 3.41
CA ILE A 238 24.77 2.50 4.83
C ILE A 238 23.95 3.46 5.71
N ASN A 239 23.99 4.76 5.41
CA ASN A 239 23.23 5.77 6.14
C ASN A 239 21.71 5.57 6.00
N LEU A 240 21.25 5.02 4.87
CA LEU A 240 19.84 4.64 4.67
C LEU A 240 19.47 3.30 5.33
N GLY A 241 20.43 2.57 5.90
CA GLY A 241 20.24 1.25 6.49
C GLY A 241 20.23 0.08 5.48
N ALA A 242 20.62 0.32 4.23
CA ALA A 242 20.71 -0.69 3.17
C ALA A 242 22.07 -1.40 3.16
N PHE A 243 22.42 -2.06 4.27
CA PHE A 243 23.76 -2.64 4.50
C PHE A 243 24.16 -3.71 3.48
N ARG A 244 23.24 -4.57 3.03
CA ARG A 244 23.56 -5.61 2.03
C ARG A 244 24.00 -5.01 0.70
N TRP A 245 23.29 -3.99 0.22
CA TRP A 245 23.69 -3.25 -0.99
C TRP A 245 24.99 -2.48 -0.76
N GLY A 246 25.15 -1.85 0.40
CA GLY A 246 26.40 -1.21 0.80
C GLY A 246 27.60 -2.17 0.74
N ALA A 247 27.47 -3.37 1.30
CA ALA A 247 28.51 -4.40 1.26
C ALA A 247 28.84 -4.83 -0.18
N SER A 248 27.83 -5.09 -1.02
CA SER A 248 28.07 -5.45 -2.43
C SER A 248 28.80 -4.35 -3.22
N LEU A 249 28.43 -3.08 -2.99
CA LEU A 249 29.11 -1.95 -3.62
C LEU A 249 30.56 -1.82 -3.16
N LEU A 250 30.85 -2.15 -1.90
CA LEU A 250 32.20 -2.14 -1.35
C LEU A 250 33.05 -3.30 -1.86
N GLU A 251 32.46 -4.48 -2.09
CA GLU A 251 33.15 -5.58 -2.78
C GLU A 251 33.55 -5.18 -4.20
N ASP A 252 32.65 -4.53 -4.93
CA ASP A 252 32.96 -4.03 -6.28
C ASP A 252 33.99 -2.89 -6.24
N ALA A 253 33.89 -1.97 -5.27
CA ALA A 253 34.89 -0.94 -5.05
C ALA A 253 36.26 -1.53 -4.73
N CYS A 254 36.31 -2.60 -3.94
CA CYS A 254 37.53 -3.32 -3.60
C CYS A 254 38.18 -3.91 -4.85
N LYS A 255 37.43 -4.63 -5.69
CA LYS A 255 37.95 -5.21 -6.95
C LYS A 255 38.56 -4.12 -7.84
N VAL A 256 37.89 -2.97 -7.97
CA VAL A 256 38.37 -1.83 -8.75
C VAL A 256 39.64 -1.23 -8.13
N ALA A 257 39.69 -1.07 -6.81
CA ALA A 257 40.85 -0.55 -6.11
C ALA A 257 42.06 -1.50 -6.18
N GLU A 258 41.87 -2.82 -6.10
CA GLU A 258 42.92 -3.83 -6.30
C GLU A 258 43.45 -3.85 -7.73
N ALA A 259 42.58 -3.70 -8.74
CA ALA A 259 43.04 -3.52 -10.12
C ALA A 259 43.92 -2.26 -10.24
N ASN A 260 43.54 -1.18 -9.56
CA ASN A 260 44.28 0.07 -9.56
C ASN A 260 45.65 -0.03 -8.85
N THR A 261 45.76 -0.79 -7.74
CA THR A 261 47.05 -1.01 -7.07
C THR A 261 48.03 -1.81 -7.93
N ARG A 262 47.54 -2.68 -8.83
CA ARG A 262 48.38 -3.38 -9.82
C ARG A 262 48.91 -2.43 -10.89
N LEU A 263 48.12 -1.45 -11.31
CA LEU A 263 48.51 -0.45 -12.32
C LEU A 263 49.47 0.61 -11.76
N ALA A 264 49.21 1.14 -10.57
CA ALA A 264 49.94 2.27 -9.97
C ALA A 264 50.25 2.06 -8.47
N GLY A 265 50.86 0.93 -8.13
CA GLY A 265 51.14 0.55 -6.73
C GLY A 265 52.16 1.43 -5.98
N ASN A 266 52.81 2.38 -6.65
CA ASN A 266 53.73 3.36 -6.07
C ASN A 266 53.03 4.59 -5.48
N MET A 267 51.73 4.77 -5.71
CA MET A 267 50.98 5.95 -5.25
C MET A 267 50.30 5.70 -3.90
N SER A 268 50.64 6.52 -2.88
CA SER A 268 50.10 6.38 -1.52
C SER A 268 48.57 6.51 -1.45
N CYS A 269 47.97 7.43 -2.21
CA CYS A 269 46.53 7.69 -2.16
C CYS A 269 45.67 6.50 -2.62
N ILE A 270 46.19 5.63 -3.50
CA ILE A 270 45.47 4.43 -3.98
C ILE A 270 45.40 3.39 -2.85
N TRP A 271 46.50 3.18 -2.14
CA TRP A 271 46.55 2.30 -0.97
C TRP A 271 45.70 2.83 0.18
N LYS A 272 45.68 4.15 0.38
CA LYS A 272 44.77 4.78 1.35
C LYS A 272 43.30 4.51 0.99
N LEU A 273 42.91 4.73 -0.27
CA LEU A 273 41.54 4.49 -0.73
C LEU A 273 41.14 3.02 -0.58
N HIS A 274 42.03 2.07 -0.94
CA HIS A 274 41.79 0.65 -0.72
C HIS A 274 41.60 0.34 0.78
N GLY A 275 42.42 0.96 1.65
CA GLY A 275 42.26 0.90 3.10
C GLY A 275 40.90 1.40 3.58
N ASP A 276 40.43 2.54 3.06
CA ASP A 276 39.13 3.16 3.41
C ASP A 276 37.95 2.26 3.01
N ILE A 277 38.02 1.64 1.83
CA ILE A 277 37.02 0.69 1.34
C ILE A 277 36.97 -0.54 2.25
N GLN A 278 38.13 -1.12 2.57
CA GLN A 278 38.20 -2.29 3.45
C GLN A 278 37.75 -1.99 4.88
N LEU A 279 38.08 -0.81 5.42
CA LEU A 279 37.63 -0.39 6.74
C LEU A 279 36.11 -0.22 6.78
N THR A 280 35.54 0.42 5.76
CA THR A 280 34.09 0.58 5.66
C THR A 280 33.38 -0.74 5.42
N TYR A 281 33.97 -1.67 4.68
CA TYR A 281 33.45 -3.02 4.49
C TYR A 281 33.45 -3.83 5.78
N ALA A 282 34.59 -3.86 6.50
CA ALA A 282 34.70 -4.49 7.81
C ALA A 282 33.67 -3.93 8.81
N LYS A 283 33.48 -2.61 8.78
CA LYS A 283 32.48 -1.96 9.60
C LYS A 283 31.08 -2.31 9.15
N CYS A 284 30.74 -2.40 7.86
CA CYS A 284 29.38 -2.51 7.31
C CYS A 284 28.83 -3.94 7.16
N PHE A 285 29.69 -4.94 6.95
CA PHE A 285 29.31 -6.28 6.49
C PHE A 285 28.13 -6.88 7.29
N PRO A 286 26.96 -7.09 6.67
CA PRO A 286 25.78 -7.58 7.39
C PRO A 286 25.84 -9.09 7.53
N TRP A 287 25.42 -9.58 8.69
CA TRP A 287 25.06 -10.98 8.86
C TRP A 287 23.79 -11.27 8.06
N ALA A 288 23.89 -12.19 7.10
CA ALA A 288 22.80 -12.56 6.21
C ALA A 288 22.37 -14.01 6.48
N GLU A 289 21.14 -14.21 6.92
CA GLU A 289 20.45 -15.50 6.81
C GLU A 289 20.25 -15.80 5.32
N GLU A 290 21.09 -16.66 4.75
CA GLU A 290 20.66 -17.43 3.60
C GLU A 290 19.48 -18.28 4.07
N ARG A 291 18.31 -18.11 3.45
CA ARG A 291 17.08 -18.84 3.78
C ARG A 291 17.27 -20.32 3.46
N GLN A 292 17.97 -21.05 4.32
CA GLN A 292 18.09 -22.49 4.29
C GLN A 292 17.60 -23.04 5.63
N SER A 293 16.43 -23.68 5.56
CA SER A 293 15.82 -24.64 6.49
C SER A 293 15.52 -24.23 7.94
N LEU A 294 14.32 -24.63 8.39
CA LEU A 294 13.73 -24.48 9.72
C LEU A 294 14.46 -25.23 10.87
N GLU A 295 15.66 -25.74 10.64
CA GLU A 295 16.45 -26.47 11.64
C GLU A 295 17.84 -25.84 11.73
N PHE A 296 17.91 -24.71 12.44
CA PHE A 296 19.16 -24.08 12.83
C PHE A 296 19.61 -24.70 14.16
N ASP A 297 20.71 -25.43 14.16
CA ASP A 297 21.32 -25.99 15.37
C ASP A 297 22.33 -25.01 15.98
N VAL A 298 22.63 -25.16 17.28
CA VAL A 298 23.61 -24.33 18.03
C VAL A 298 24.96 -24.29 17.29
N GLU A 299 25.40 -25.43 16.76
CA GLU A 299 26.66 -25.56 16.01
C GLU A 299 26.62 -24.77 14.70
N THR A 300 25.53 -24.85 13.94
CA THR A 300 25.36 -24.08 12.69
C THR A 300 25.33 -22.57 12.95
N PHE A 301 24.68 -22.14 14.03
CA PHE A 301 24.63 -20.74 14.44
C PHE A 301 26.01 -20.21 14.82
N SER A 302 26.73 -20.93 15.69
CA SER A 302 28.08 -20.55 16.11
C SER A 302 29.05 -20.52 14.93
N ALA A 303 29.00 -21.50 14.02
CA ALA A 303 29.79 -21.49 12.78
C ALA A 303 29.48 -20.26 11.91
N SER A 304 28.20 -19.87 11.79
CA SER A 304 27.80 -18.68 11.03
C SER A 304 28.33 -17.38 11.63
N ILE A 305 28.33 -17.25 12.97
CA ILE A 305 28.89 -16.08 13.66
C ILE A 305 30.41 -16.03 13.47
N VAL A 306 31.10 -17.17 13.59
CA VAL A 306 32.55 -17.24 13.37
C VAL A 306 32.88 -16.87 11.92
N SER A 307 32.12 -17.36 10.94
CA SER A 307 32.27 -16.96 9.53
C SER A 307 32.08 -15.45 9.35
N TRP A 308 31.03 -14.87 9.91
CA TRP A 308 30.81 -13.42 9.86
C TRP A 308 31.95 -12.63 10.54
N LYS A 309 32.34 -12.99 11.77
CA LYS A 309 33.45 -12.32 12.48
C LYS A 309 34.76 -12.41 11.70
N THR A 310 35.07 -13.58 11.14
CA THR A 310 36.30 -13.79 10.36
C THR A 310 36.33 -12.95 9.09
N THR A 311 35.21 -12.83 8.36
CA THR A 311 35.14 -11.92 7.19
C THR A 311 35.38 -10.45 7.57
N CYS A 312 34.73 -9.95 8.62
CA CYS A 312 34.96 -8.60 9.15
C CYS A 312 36.42 -8.38 9.58
N LEU A 313 37.00 -9.36 10.28
CA LEU A 313 38.38 -9.31 10.75
C LEU A 313 39.38 -9.30 9.58
N MET A 314 39.20 -10.16 8.58
CA MET A 314 40.07 -10.23 7.41
C MET A 314 40.06 -8.91 6.63
N ALA A 315 38.88 -8.29 6.48
CA ALA A 315 38.75 -6.97 5.89
C ALA A 315 39.47 -5.89 6.71
N ALA A 316 39.35 -5.90 8.05
CA ALA A 316 40.04 -4.96 8.92
C ALA A 316 41.58 -5.12 8.85
N ILE A 317 42.09 -6.35 8.79
CA ILE A 317 43.53 -6.64 8.59
C ILE A 317 44.00 -6.16 7.22
N SER A 318 43.22 -6.39 6.15
CA SER A 318 43.50 -5.90 4.80
C SER A 318 43.55 -4.36 4.74
N SER A 319 42.65 -3.71 5.48
CA SER A 319 42.65 -2.25 5.63
C SER A 319 43.95 -1.75 6.29
N LYS A 320 44.33 -2.35 7.43
CA LYS A 320 45.56 -1.99 8.14
C LYS A 320 46.81 -2.17 7.29
N SER A 321 46.95 -3.28 6.57
CA SER A 321 48.11 -3.53 5.69
C SER A 321 48.18 -2.52 4.55
N SER A 322 47.03 -2.13 4.00
CA SER A 322 46.93 -1.10 2.96
C SER A 322 47.36 0.26 3.48
N TYR A 323 46.90 0.67 4.66
CA TYR A 323 47.36 1.93 5.28
C TYR A 323 48.84 1.90 5.63
N GLN A 324 49.38 0.77 6.12
CA GLN A 324 50.82 0.63 6.36
C GLN A 324 51.63 0.81 5.07
N ARG A 325 51.14 0.27 3.93
CA ARG A 325 51.76 0.48 2.63
C ARG A 325 51.67 1.95 2.19
N ALA A 326 50.52 2.59 2.40
CA ALA A 326 50.32 4.01 2.11
C ALA A 326 51.27 4.89 2.95
N LEU A 327 51.45 4.56 4.23
CA LEU A 327 52.35 5.24 5.15
C LEU A 327 53.82 5.06 4.76
N TYR A 328 54.21 3.85 4.35
CA TYR A 328 55.56 3.59 3.84
C TYR A 328 55.91 4.47 2.63
N LEU A 329 54.95 4.71 1.75
CA LEU A 329 55.12 5.56 0.57
C LEU A 329 55.07 7.07 0.90
N ALA A 330 54.38 7.47 1.97
CA ALA A 330 54.20 8.86 2.37
C ALA A 330 54.23 9.02 3.92
N PRO A 331 55.40 8.89 4.56
CA PRO A 331 55.52 8.89 6.02
C PRO A 331 55.18 10.23 6.68
N TRP A 332 55.12 11.33 5.92
CA TRP A 332 54.77 12.66 6.42
C TRP A 332 53.25 12.89 6.53
N GLN A 333 52.40 11.96 6.06
CA GLN A 333 50.94 12.14 6.10
C GLN A 333 50.36 11.70 7.46
N ALA A 334 50.09 12.68 8.34
CA ALA A 334 49.56 12.44 9.68
C ALA A 334 48.21 11.68 9.70
N ASN A 335 47.32 11.94 8.74
CA ASN A 335 46.02 11.25 8.61
C ASN A 335 46.14 9.71 8.53
N ILE A 336 47.19 9.19 7.89
CA ILE A 336 47.35 7.72 7.76
C ILE A 336 47.67 7.08 9.12
N TYR A 337 48.38 7.80 10.00
CA TYR A 337 48.63 7.32 11.35
C TYR A 337 47.33 7.17 12.15
N THR A 338 46.41 8.13 12.04
CA THR A 338 45.09 8.02 12.69
C THR A 338 44.25 6.89 12.09
N ASP A 339 44.30 6.68 10.78
CA ASP A 339 43.58 5.58 10.12
C ASP A 339 44.12 4.21 10.61
N ILE A 340 45.44 4.06 10.75
CA ILE A 340 46.08 2.86 11.34
C ILE A 340 45.67 2.67 12.81
N ALA A 341 45.53 3.77 13.57
CA ALA A 341 45.12 3.72 14.96
C ALA A 341 43.69 3.18 15.10
N ILE A 342 42.74 3.74 14.32
CA ILE A 342 41.33 3.33 14.30
C ILE A 342 41.17 1.89 13.83
N THR A 343 41.91 1.48 12.80
CA THR A 343 41.85 0.09 12.30
C THR A 343 42.44 -0.91 13.28
N SER A 344 43.50 -0.55 13.99
CA SER A 344 44.10 -1.40 15.02
C SER A 344 43.15 -1.60 16.21
N ASP A 345 42.41 -0.57 16.59
CA ASP A 345 41.34 -0.64 17.60
C ASP A 345 40.18 -1.55 17.15
N LEU A 346 39.72 -1.40 15.90
CA LEU A 346 38.70 -2.28 15.33
C LEU A 346 39.12 -3.76 15.31
N ILE A 347 40.36 -4.05 14.86
CA ILE A 347 40.91 -5.42 14.86
C ILE A 347 40.93 -6.00 16.27
N TYR A 348 41.26 -5.19 17.27
CA TYR A 348 41.21 -5.61 18.67
C TYR A 348 39.78 -5.92 19.11
N SER A 349 38.82 -5.03 18.82
CA SER A 349 37.41 -5.22 19.21
C SER A 349 36.79 -6.50 18.64
N LEU A 350 37.26 -6.96 17.46
CA LEU A 350 36.78 -8.17 16.80
C LEU A 350 37.48 -9.45 17.28
N ASN A 351 38.66 -9.35 17.90
CA ASN A 351 39.46 -10.48 18.35
C ASN A 351 39.32 -10.75 19.85
N GLU A 352 38.60 -11.80 20.22
CA GLU A 352 38.52 -12.29 21.62
C GLU A 352 39.83 -12.93 22.11
N ALA A 353 40.69 -13.40 21.20
CA ALA A 353 41.91 -14.16 21.52
C ALA A 353 43.11 -13.32 22.04
N TYR A 354 43.04 -11.98 22.01
CA TYR A 354 44.14 -11.09 22.43
C TYR A 354 44.12 -10.71 23.93
N GLY A 355 43.31 -11.39 24.76
CA GLY A 355 43.25 -11.16 26.21
C GLY A 355 44.59 -11.28 26.97
N HIS A 356 45.65 -11.78 26.34
CA HIS A 356 46.97 -11.96 26.96
C HIS A 356 48.10 -11.04 26.46
N TYR A 357 47.87 -10.19 25.45
CA TYR A 357 48.88 -9.23 24.98
C TYR A 357 48.43 -7.78 25.19
N GLN A 358 48.85 -7.19 26.31
CA GLN A 358 48.75 -5.75 26.61
C GLN A 358 49.38 -4.84 25.52
N SER A 359 50.09 -5.40 24.53
CA SER A 359 50.87 -4.68 23.52
C SER A 359 50.06 -4.02 22.40
N ALA A 360 48.83 -4.47 22.09
CA ALA A 360 48.07 -4.00 20.93
C ALA A 360 47.44 -2.60 21.12
N TRP A 361 46.91 -2.30 22.32
CA TRP A 361 46.37 -0.97 22.67
C TRP A 361 47.43 0.12 22.66
N HIS A 362 48.66 -0.24 23.04
CA HIS A 362 49.78 0.67 22.89
C HIS A 362 50.05 1.03 21.42
N VAL A 363 49.66 0.20 20.44
CA VAL A 363 49.85 0.52 19.03
C VAL A 363 48.86 1.57 18.56
N SER A 364 47.56 1.47 18.88
CA SER A 364 46.57 2.49 18.51
C SER A 364 46.90 3.84 19.14
N GLU A 365 47.22 3.85 20.44
CA GLU A 365 47.63 5.06 21.15
C GLU A 365 48.93 5.66 20.59
N LYS A 366 49.97 4.84 20.33
CA LYS A 366 51.23 5.30 19.73
C LYS A 366 51.04 5.87 18.32
N MET A 367 50.18 5.27 17.51
CA MET A 367 49.91 5.77 16.16
C MET A 367 49.15 7.11 16.23
N ALA A 368 48.16 7.26 17.12
CA ALA A 368 47.49 8.54 17.34
C ALA A 368 48.46 9.63 17.83
N LEU A 369 49.38 9.30 18.75
CA LEU A 369 50.46 10.20 19.17
C LEU A 369 51.42 10.52 18.03
N GLY A 370 51.72 9.56 17.15
CA GLY A 370 52.52 9.78 15.95
C GLY A 370 51.92 10.82 15.00
N ALA A 371 50.59 10.80 14.83
CA ALA A 371 49.87 11.82 14.07
C ALA A 371 50.03 13.22 14.71
N LEU A 372 49.87 13.31 16.03
CA LEU A 372 50.04 14.55 16.80
C LEU A 372 51.48 15.07 16.83
N LEU A 373 52.48 14.20 16.72
CA LEU A 373 53.89 14.62 16.59
C LEU A 373 54.15 15.33 15.25
N LEU A 374 53.43 14.97 14.20
CA LEU A 374 53.50 15.62 12.89
C LEU A 374 52.65 16.89 12.84
N GLU A 375 51.43 16.82 13.39
CA GLU A 375 50.45 17.92 13.40
C GLU A 375 49.82 18.09 14.80
N GLY A 376 50.56 18.74 15.70
CA GLY A 376 50.13 18.92 17.11
C GLY A 376 48.96 19.88 17.30
N ASP A 377 48.71 20.74 16.31
CA ASP A 377 47.65 21.75 16.34
C ASP A 377 46.31 21.23 15.78
N ASN A 378 46.26 19.98 15.31
CA ASN A 378 45.07 19.39 14.71
C ASN A 378 44.11 18.86 15.79
N CYS A 379 43.00 19.58 16.01
CA CYS A 379 42.02 19.26 17.04
C CYS A 379 41.40 17.86 16.89
N GLN A 380 41.21 17.39 15.65
CA GLN A 380 40.60 16.08 15.40
C GLN A 380 41.50 14.94 15.85
N PHE A 381 42.82 15.09 15.73
CA PHE A 381 43.77 14.08 16.21
C PHE A 381 43.75 13.96 17.73
N TRP A 382 43.60 15.08 18.44
CA TRP A 382 43.37 15.07 19.89
C TRP A 382 42.09 14.33 20.28
N VAL A 383 40.99 14.51 19.53
CA VAL A 383 39.76 13.75 19.75
C VAL A 383 39.98 12.26 19.48
N THR A 384 40.69 11.88 18.41
CA THR A 384 40.98 10.47 18.14
C THR A 384 41.81 9.83 19.25
N LEU A 385 42.82 10.52 19.79
CA LEU A 385 43.57 10.05 20.96
C LEU A 385 42.66 9.91 22.20
N GLY A 386 41.75 10.88 22.40
CA GLY A 386 40.75 10.84 23.47
C GLY A 386 39.79 9.66 23.37
N CYS A 387 39.47 9.21 22.16
CA CYS A 387 38.60 8.05 21.93
C CYS A 387 39.34 6.71 22.09
N LEU A 388 40.59 6.64 21.64
CA LEU A 388 41.38 5.40 21.54
C LEU A 388 42.20 5.07 22.79
N SER A 389 42.45 6.05 23.66
CA SER A 389 43.22 5.83 24.89
C SER A 389 42.41 5.05 25.92
N ASN A 390 43.06 4.19 26.71
CA ASN A 390 42.39 3.44 27.79
C ASN A 390 42.38 4.18 29.13
N TYR A 391 43.31 5.10 29.33
CA TYR A 391 43.45 5.85 30.57
C TYR A 391 42.49 7.03 30.61
N ASN A 392 41.51 7.01 31.52
CA ASN A 392 40.50 8.08 31.64
C ASN A 392 41.10 9.49 31.79
N GLY A 393 42.23 9.63 32.49
CA GLY A 393 42.93 10.91 32.60
C GLY A 393 43.50 11.41 31.27
N LEU A 394 44.06 10.52 30.45
CA LEU A 394 44.54 10.88 29.12
C LEU A 394 43.38 11.16 28.17
N LYS A 395 42.29 10.38 28.23
CA LYS A 395 41.05 10.64 27.48
C LYS A 395 40.56 12.06 27.76
N GLN A 396 40.41 12.39 29.03
CA GLN A 396 39.93 13.70 29.47
C GLN A 396 40.88 14.81 29.02
N HIS A 397 42.19 14.64 29.21
CA HIS A 397 43.20 15.62 28.78
C HIS A 397 43.13 15.87 27.28
N ALA A 398 43.11 14.82 26.46
CA ALA A 398 43.10 14.93 25.02
C ALA A 398 41.83 15.62 24.50
N LEU A 399 40.66 15.26 25.03
CA LEU A 399 39.39 15.92 24.67
C LEU A 399 39.35 17.39 25.09
N ILE A 400 39.82 17.72 26.29
CA ILE A 400 39.92 19.11 26.75
C ILE A 400 40.92 19.89 25.91
N ARG A 401 42.06 19.30 25.52
CA ARG A 401 43.03 19.96 24.64
C ARG A 401 42.45 20.24 23.26
N GLY A 402 41.71 19.29 22.69
CA GLY A 402 40.95 19.53 21.46
C GLY A 402 40.01 20.73 21.58
N LEU A 403 39.26 20.83 22.69
CA LEU A 403 38.36 21.96 22.97
C LEU A 403 39.09 23.28 23.26
N GLN A 404 40.31 23.25 23.80
CA GLN A 404 41.14 24.44 23.98
C GLN A 404 41.63 25.02 22.65
N LEU A 405 41.88 24.15 21.66
CA LEU A 405 42.25 24.55 20.31
C LEU A 405 41.02 25.04 19.53
N ASP A 406 39.90 24.32 19.65
CA ASP A 406 38.62 24.70 19.05
C ASP A 406 37.42 24.36 19.95
N VAL A 407 36.80 25.39 20.51
CA VAL A 407 35.63 25.25 21.41
C VAL A 407 34.40 24.76 20.66
N SER A 408 34.34 24.97 19.34
CA SER A 408 33.22 24.55 18.48
C SER A 408 33.30 23.08 18.04
N LEU A 409 34.22 22.30 18.60
CA LEU A 409 34.36 20.88 18.28
C LEU A 409 33.29 20.03 18.99
N ALA A 410 32.15 19.86 18.34
CA ALA A 410 31.01 19.13 18.88
C ALA A 410 31.34 17.65 19.19
N ASP A 411 32.19 17.00 18.39
CA ASP A 411 32.67 15.64 18.65
C ASP A 411 33.41 15.52 19.99
N ALA A 412 34.25 16.51 20.34
CA ALA A 412 34.98 16.50 21.59
C ALA A 412 34.03 16.62 22.79
N TRP A 413 33.03 17.51 22.71
CA TRP A 413 31.97 17.62 23.72
C TRP A 413 31.16 16.31 23.86
N ALA A 414 30.81 15.66 22.75
CA ALA A 414 30.06 14.41 22.76
C ALA A 414 30.84 13.27 23.46
N HIS A 415 32.11 13.10 23.11
CA HIS A 415 32.96 12.07 23.73
C HIS A 415 33.32 12.40 25.18
N LEU A 416 33.42 13.69 25.55
CA LEU A 416 33.58 14.11 26.93
C LEU A 416 32.33 13.80 27.76
N GLY A 417 31.13 14.00 27.19
CA GLY A 417 29.87 13.59 27.81
C GLY A 417 29.78 12.07 28.03
N LYS A 418 30.22 11.27 27.03
CA LYS A 418 30.34 9.82 27.16
C LYS A 418 31.29 9.44 28.31
N LEU A 419 32.47 10.05 28.38
CA LEU A 419 33.45 9.80 29.43
C LEU A 419 32.90 10.13 30.83
N TYR A 420 32.32 11.32 31.02
CA TYR A 420 31.75 11.70 32.32
C TYR A 420 30.63 10.77 32.76
N ARG A 421 29.85 10.27 31.80
CA ARG A 421 28.82 9.28 32.09
C ARG A 421 29.41 7.93 32.51
N GLU A 422 30.47 7.45 31.85
CA GLU A 422 31.19 6.23 32.24
C GLU A 422 31.77 6.34 33.66
N VAL A 423 32.22 7.53 34.06
CA VAL A 423 32.73 7.84 35.41
C VAL A 423 31.60 8.00 36.45
N GLY A 424 30.34 8.17 36.01
CA GLY A 424 29.17 8.35 36.87
C GLY A 424 28.77 9.81 37.13
N GLU A 425 29.46 10.77 36.53
CA GLU A 425 29.20 12.22 36.65
C GLU A 425 28.08 12.69 35.72
N LYS A 426 26.84 12.28 36.03
CA LYS A 426 25.65 12.50 35.18
C LYS A 426 25.40 13.97 34.83
N LYS A 427 25.64 14.90 35.76
CA LYS A 427 25.40 16.34 35.55
C LYS A 427 26.35 16.93 34.51
N LEU A 428 27.64 16.62 34.63
CA LEU A 428 28.66 17.08 33.67
C LEU A 428 28.45 16.41 32.30
N ALA A 429 28.03 15.14 32.28
CA ALA A 429 27.68 14.45 31.05
C ALA A 429 26.55 15.15 30.29
N ARG A 430 25.45 15.52 30.98
CA ARG A 430 24.34 16.27 30.38
C ARG A 430 24.80 17.61 29.81
N GLN A 431 25.57 18.38 30.58
CA GLN A 431 26.09 19.67 30.12
C GLN A 431 26.94 19.52 28.86
N ALA A 432 27.81 18.51 28.81
CA ALA A 432 28.63 18.24 27.64
C ALA A 432 27.79 17.81 26.42
N PHE A 433 26.77 16.97 26.61
CA PHE A 433 25.86 16.59 25.53
C PHE A 433 25.00 17.75 25.02
N ASP A 434 24.51 18.63 25.90
CA ASP A 434 23.75 19.81 25.51
C ASP A 434 24.62 20.80 24.72
N SER A 435 25.88 21.01 25.15
CA SER A 435 26.85 21.78 24.37
C SER A 435 27.06 21.17 22.98
N ALA A 436 27.28 19.85 22.89
CA ALA A 436 27.46 19.17 21.60
C ALA A 436 26.24 19.34 20.68
N ARG A 437 25.02 19.16 21.21
CA ARG A 437 23.76 19.31 20.45
C ARG A 437 23.51 20.75 20.02
N SER A 438 23.92 21.73 20.82
CA SER A 438 23.76 23.15 20.49
C SER A 438 24.66 23.59 19.34
N ILE A 439 25.82 22.96 19.22
CA ILE A 439 26.81 23.22 18.17
C ILE A 439 26.47 22.44 16.90
N ASP A 440 26.29 21.11 17.03
CA ASP A 440 25.95 20.23 15.91
C ASP A 440 24.86 19.21 16.31
N PRO A 441 23.59 19.51 15.98
CA PRO A 441 22.48 18.58 16.19
C PRO A 441 22.55 17.29 15.36
N SER A 442 23.44 17.22 14.35
CA SER A 442 23.60 16.07 13.46
C SER A 442 24.48 14.96 14.04
N LEU A 443 25.06 15.13 15.23
CA LEU A 443 25.79 14.07 15.92
C LEU A 443 24.83 13.14 16.68
N ALA A 444 24.90 11.83 16.42
CA ALA A 444 24.03 10.85 17.07
C ALA A 444 24.35 10.60 18.56
N LEU A 445 25.65 10.61 18.92
CA LEU A 445 26.11 10.23 20.26
C LEU A 445 25.50 11.08 21.38
N PRO A 446 25.41 12.43 21.28
CA PRO A 446 24.74 13.23 22.30
C PRO A 446 23.26 12.89 22.51
N TRP A 447 22.52 12.63 21.43
CA TRP A 447 21.10 12.24 21.53
C TRP A 447 20.91 10.90 22.24
N ALA A 448 21.75 9.91 21.92
CA ALA A 448 21.77 8.61 22.62
C ALA A 448 22.29 8.73 24.07
N GLY A 449 23.19 9.69 24.31
CA GLY A 449 23.70 10.04 25.63
C GLY A 449 22.59 10.50 26.57
N MET A 450 21.72 11.38 26.08
CA MET A 450 20.58 11.96 26.81
C MET A 450 19.46 10.94 27.06
N SER A 451 19.24 9.99 26.14
CA SER A 451 18.16 9.01 26.28
C SER A 451 18.36 7.96 27.37
N ALA A 452 19.58 7.79 27.90
CA ALA A 452 19.84 6.75 28.88
C ALA A 452 19.61 7.17 30.33
N ASP A 453 19.27 8.43 30.56
CA ASP A 453 19.17 9.06 31.88
C ASP A 453 17.75 8.95 32.48
N VAL A 454 17.18 7.73 32.44
CA VAL A 454 15.74 7.47 32.66
C VAL A 454 15.32 7.35 34.14
N GLN A 455 16.23 7.56 35.10
CA GLN A 455 15.87 7.45 36.51
C GLN A 455 15.15 8.72 37.00
N ALA A 456 13.80 8.82 36.86
CA ALA A 456 12.90 9.44 37.87
C ALA A 456 11.39 9.61 37.53
N SER A 457 10.87 9.50 36.30
CA SER A 457 9.41 9.65 36.05
C SER A 457 8.95 9.09 34.71
N GLU A 458 7.66 8.70 34.61
CA GLU A 458 7.02 8.22 33.36
C GLU A 458 7.12 9.26 32.23
N SER A 459 7.01 10.56 32.54
CA SER A 459 7.14 11.64 31.56
C SER A 459 8.52 11.72 30.90
N LEU A 460 9.58 11.25 31.57
CA LEU A 460 10.95 11.26 31.04
C LEU A 460 11.23 10.08 30.09
N VAL A 461 10.38 9.03 30.10
CA VAL A 461 10.56 7.83 29.27
C VAL A 461 10.27 8.12 27.80
N ASP A 462 9.23 8.92 27.53
CA ASP A 462 8.85 9.30 26.16
C ASP A 462 9.88 10.27 25.53
N ASP A 463 10.35 11.25 26.30
CA ASP A 463 11.43 12.16 25.87
C ASP A 463 12.74 11.40 25.57
N ALA A 464 13.05 10.39 26.39
CA ALA A 464 14.18 9.51 26.17
C ALA A 464 13.99 8.66 24.90
N PHE A 465 12.80 8.11 24.67
CA PHE A 465 12.47 7.36 23.47
C PHE A 465 12.66 8.21 22.21
N GLU A 466 12.11 9.43 22.18
CA GLU A 466 12.25 10.35 21.05
C GLU A 466 13.71 10.76 20.82
N SER A 467 14.46 11.04 21.89
CA SER A 467 15.89 11.34 21.79
C SER A 467 16.70 10.17 21.21
N CYS A 468 16.40 8.94 21.64
CA CYS A 468 17.03 7.74 21.11
C CYS A 468 16.64 7.48 19.65
N LEU A 469 15.38 7.72 19.29
CA LEU A 469 14.88 7.60 17.93
C LEU A 469 15.61 8.56 16.99
N ARG A 470 15.85 9.80 17.42
CA ARG A 470 16.68 10.76 16.68
C ARG A 470 18.11 10.26 16.50
N ALA A 471 18.73 9.70 17.54
CA ALA A 471 20.07 9.13 17.44
C ALA A 471 20.14 8.01 16.38
N VAL A 472 19.16 7.11 16.36
CA VAL A 472 19.08 5.99 15.39
C VAL A 472 18.84 6.51 13.96
N GLN A 473 18.01 7.53 13.78
CA GLN A 473 17.77 8.15 12.47
C GLN A 473 19.02 8.83 11.89
N ILE A 474 19.88 9.37 12.76
CA ILE A 474 21.14 10.00 12.36
C ILE A 474 22.19 8.94 12.04
N LEU A 475 22.43 8.00 12.97
CA LEU A 475 23.44 6.96 12.83
C LEU A 475 22.91 5.62 13.36
N PRO A 476 22.58 4.66 12.48
CA PRO A 476 22.00 3.36 12.87
C PRO A 476 23.05 2.40 13.45
N LEU A 477 23.60 2.72 14.62
CA LEU A 477 24.45 1.81 15.40
C LEU A 477 23.58 0.78 16.12
N ALA A 478 24.05 -0.47 16.17
CA ALA A 478 23.35 -1.57 16.82
C ALA A 478 23.03 -1.25 18.30
N GLU A 479 23.95 -0.59 19.02
CA GLU A 479 23.77 -0.18 20.41
C GLU A 479 22.59 0.79 20.59
N PHE A 480 22.49 1.80 19.71
CA PHE A 480 21.40 2.78 19.75
C PHE A 480 20.07 2.13 19.38
N GLN A 481 20.07 1.22 18.41
CA GLN A 481 18.87 0.49 17.98
C GLN A 481 18.34 -0.46 19.06
N ILE A 482 19.25 -1.17 19.75
CA ILE A 482 18.93 -1.99 20.92
C ILE A 482 18.40 -1.11 22.06
N GLY A 483 19.04 0.04 22.31
CA GLY A 483 18.59 1.03 23.30
C GLY A 483 17.18 1.55 23.02
N LEU A 484 16.88 1.87 21.75
CA LEU A 484 15.56 2.30 21.30
C LEU A 484 14.49 1.25 21.60
N ALA A 485 14.77 -0.02 21.33
CA ALA A 485 13.82 -1.11 21.60
C ALA A 485 13.60 -1.35 23.10
N LYS A 486 14.64 -1.19 23.93
CA LYS A 486 14.50 -1.22 25.40
C LYS A 486 13.59 -0.09 25.89
N LEU A 487 13.78 1.13 25.38
CA LEU A 487 12.91 2.28 25.70
C LEU A 487 11.49 2.10 25.15
N ALA A 488 11.33 1.49 23.98
CA ALA A 488 10.03 1.16 23.40
C ALA A 488 9.22 0.17 24.27
N LYS A 489 9.90 -0.76 24.95
CA LYS A 489 9.27 -1.66 25.92
C LYS A 489 8.71 -0.88 27.13
N LEU A 490 9.43 0.14 27.59
CA LEU A 490 9.02 0.95 28.74
C LEU A 490 7.91 1.98 28.39
N SER A 491 7.98 2.60 27.21
CA SER A 491 6.99 3.57 26.72
C SER A 491 5.73 2.94 26.09
N GLY A 492 5.74 1.63 25.81
CA GLY A 492 4.61 0.93 25.17
C GLY A 492 4.56 1.06 23.64
N HIS A 493 5.61 1.60 22.99
CA HIS A 493 5.71 1.77 21.53
C HIS A 493 6.31 0.58 20.77
N LEU A 494 6.37 -0.60 21.40
CA LEU A 494 7.04 -1.78 20.85
C LEU A 494 6.50 -2.24 19.48
N SER A 495 5.22 -2.05 19.19
CA SER A 495 4.59 -2.45 17.93
C SER A 495 4.90 -1.51 16.75
N SER A 496 5.58 -0.39 16.99
CA SER A 496 5.90 0.61 15.98
C SER A 496 6.79 0.05 14.86
N SER A 497 6.56 0.52 13.63
CA SER A 497 7.36 0.10 12.46
C SER A 497 8.81 0.58 12.53
N GLN A 498 9.04 1.74 13.16
CA GLN A 498 10.38 2.32 13.34
C GLN A 498 11.26 1.43 14.23
N VAL A 499 10.72 0.95 15.35
CA VAL A 499 11.42 0.02 16.25
C VAL A 499 11.67 -1.31 15.55
N PHE A 500 10.68 -1.84 14.84
CA PHE A 500 10.84 -3.09 14.07
C PHE A 500 12.00 -3.03 13.08
N GLY A 501 12.06 -1.97 12.24
CA GLY A 501 13.14 -1.80 11.28
C GLY A 501 14.52 -1.60 11.96
N ALA A 502 14.56 -0.84 13.05
CA ALA A 502 15.79 -0.58 13.80
C ALA A 502 16.39 -1.86 14.41
N VAL A 503 15.57 -2.69 15.06
CA VAL A 503 16.07 -3.93 15.68
C VAL A 503 16.49 -4.97 14.64
N GLN A 504 15.77 -5.06 13.51
CA GLN A 504 16.17 -5.94 12.41
C GLN A 504 17.56 -5.57 11.88
N GLN A 505 17.85 -4.28 11.76
CA GLN A 505 19.17 -3.79 11.39
C GLN A 505 20.21 -4.13 12.48
N ALA A 506 19.87 -3.99 13.77
CA ALA A 506 20.78 -4.32 14.86
C ALA A 506 21.25 -5.78 14.80
N ILE A 507 20.35 -6.73 14.50
CA ILE A 507 20.70 -8.15 14.35
C ILE A 507 21.71 -8.37 13.22
N GLN A 508 21.56 -7.69 12.08
CA GLN A 508 22.50 -7.82 10.96
C GLN A 508 23.90 -7.30 11.31
N ARG A 509 24.01 -6.37 12.26
CA ARG A 509 25.25 -5.65 12.59
C ARG A 509 25.94 -6.23 13.82
N GLY A 510 25.18 -6.85 14.71
CA GLY A 510 25.65 -7.48 15.94
C GLY A 510 24.88 -8.76 16.25
N PRO A 511 24.98 -9.81 15.40
CA PRO A 511 24.22 -11.05 15.57
C PRO A 511 24.63 -11.84 16.83
N HIS A 512 25.77 -11.50 17.42
CA HIS A 512 26.31 -12.13 18.62
C HIS A 512 25.68 -11.62 19.91
N TYR A 513 24.94 -10.50 19.89
CA TYR A 513 24.25 -9.98 21.08
C TYR A 513 22.93 -10.74 21.31
N PRO A 514 22.78 -11.48 22.42
CA PRO A 514 21.51 -12.15 22.73
C PRO A 514 20.33 -11.19 22.86
N GLU A 515 20.58 -9.98 23.36
CA GLU A 515 19.56 -8.95 23.57
C GLU A 515 18.94 -8.48 22.26
N SER A 516 19.71 -8.45 21.17
CA SER A 516 19.23 -8.01 19.85
C SER A 516 18.12 -8.94 19.34
N HIS A 517 18.37 -10.24 19.41
CA HIS A 517 17.43 -11.30 19.03
C HIS A 517 16.22 -11.36 19.97
N ASN A 518 16.43 -11.22 21.29
CA ASN A 518 15.34 -11.21 22.27
C ASN A 518 14.38 -10.02 22.06
N LEU A 519 14.91 -8.81 21.86
CA LEU A 519 14.10 -7.61 21.61
C LEU A 519 13.36 -7.72 20.27
N TYR A 520 13.99 -8.29 19.24
CA TYR A 520 13.32 -8.53 17.97
C TYR A 520 12.17 -9.52 18.11
N GLY A 521 12.38 -10.59 18.89
CA GLY A 521 11.31 -11.53 19.25
C GLY A 521 10.14 -10.84 19.94
N LEU A 522 10.41 -9.94 20.90
CA LEU A 522 9.37 -9.19 21.60
C LEU A 522 8.61 -8.25 20.66
N VAL A 523 9.30 -7.57 19.74
CA VAL A 523 8.65 -6.72 18.72
C VAL A 523 7.76 -7.55 17.80
N CYS A 524 8.25 -8.72 17.35
CA CYS A 524 7.45 -9.65 16.53
C CYS A 524 6.20 -10.11 17.29
N GLU A 525 6.36 -10.45 18.58
CA GLU A 525 5.25 -10.83 19.45
C GLU A 525 4.19 -9.72 19.58
N ALA A 526 4.62 -8.47 19.79
CA ALA A 526 3.71 -7.32 19.85
C ALA A 526 2.98 -7.05 18.53
N ARG A 527 3.55 -7.48 17.40
CA ARG A 527 2.94 -7.43 16.06
C ARG A 527 2.15 -8.69 15.71
N SER A 528 2.01 -9.62 16.65
CA SER A 528 1.34 -10.93 16.48
C SER A 528 1.99 -11.87 15.46
N ASP A 529 3.26 -11.65 15.11
CA ASP A 529 4.05 -12.59 14.30
C ASP A 529 4.82 -13.57 15.20
N TYR A 530 4.08 -14.55 15.71
CA TYR A 530 4.63 -15.52 16.66
C TYR A 530 5.65 -16.47 16.03
N GLN A 531 5.57 -16.73 14.72
CA GLN A 531 6.52 -17.62 14.04
C GLN A 531 7.91 -16.97 13.97
N ALA A 532 8.00 -15.70 13.55
CA ALA A 532 9.26 -14.97 13.55
C ALA A 532 9.81 -14.77 14.97
N ALA A 533 8.93 -14.54 15.94
CA ALA A 533 9.32 -14.42 17.35
C ALA A 533 10.00 -15.70 17.87
N VAL A 534 9.43 -16.88 17.58
CA VAL A 534 10.01 -18.18 17.98
C VAL A 534 11.42 -18.36 17.42
N VAL A 535 11.62 -18.10 16.13
CA VAL A 535 12.94 -18.20 15.49
C VAL A 535 13.94 -17.29 16.20
N SER A 536 13.53 -16.06 16.48
CA SER A 536 14.37 -15.03 17.08
C SER A 536 14.76 -15.39 18.53
N TYR A 537 13.83 -15.91 19.33
CA TYR A 537 14.15 -16.39 20.68
C TYR A 537 15.06 -17.62 20.68
N ARG A 538 14.93 -18.53 19.70
CA ARG A 538 15.88 -19.65 19.53
C ARG A 538 17.29 -19.12 19.24
N LEU A 539 17.43 -18.17 18.31
CA LEU A 539 18.72 -17.53 18.02
C LEU A 539 19.29 -16.80 19.25
N ALA A 540 18.44 -16.14 20.05
CA ALA A 540 18.86 -15.52 21.31
C ALA A 540 19.44 -16.54 22.31
N ARG A 541 18.85 -17.74 22.39
CA ARG A 541 19.39 -18.83 23.23
C ARG A 541 20.70 -19.38 22.70
N TYR A 542 20.81 -19.56 21.38
CA TYR A 542 22.04 -20.00 20.76
C TYR A 542 23.17 -18.99 21.02
N ALA A 543 22.89 -17.69 20.92
CA ALA A 543 23.83 -16.63 21.26
C ALA A 543 24.33 -16.72 22.72
N ILE A 544 23.42 -16.94 23.70
CA ILE A 544 23.82 -17.16 25.10
C ILE A 544 24.72 -18.38 25.24
N SER A 545 24.35 -19.51 24.63
CA SER A 545 25.13 -20.75 24.73
C SER A 545 26.53 -20.65 24.09
N SER A 546 26.68 -19.79 23.08
CA SER A 546 27.95 -19.53 22.42
C SER A 546 28.83 -18.50 23.13
N SER A 547 28.25 -17.68 24.02
CA SER A 547 29.00 -16.64 24.74
C SER A 547 29.78 -17.25 25.90
N SER A 548 31.10 -17.03 25.93
CA SER A 548 32.02 -17.57 26.94
C SER A 548 31.93 -16.87 28.32
N GLY A 549 31.02 -15.90 28.47
CA GLY A 549 30.84 -15.12 29.69
C GLY A 549 29.78 -15.71 30.62
N THR A 550 29.88 -15.41 31.91
CA THR A 550 28.83 -15.67 32.90
C THR A 550 27.64 -14.74 32.63
N VAL A 551 26.81 -15.05 31.63
CA VAL A 551 25.55 -14.35 31.41
C VAL A 551 24.67 -14.58 32.66
N PRO A 552 24.09 -13.54 33.26
CA PRO A 552 23.17 -13.71 34.39
C PRO A 552 22.06 -14.71 34.05
N ASN A 553 21.82 -15.70 34.93
CA ASN A 553 20.75 -16.69 34.75
C ASN A 553 19.36 -16.05 34.48
N SER A 554 19.14 -14.82 34.96
CA SER A 554 17.91 -14.04 34.71
C SER A 554 17.63 -13.79 33.23
N HIS A 555 18.65 -13.49 32.41
CA HIS A 555 18.44 -13.25 30.97
C HIS A 555 18.06 -14.52 30.22
N PHE A 556 18.65 -15.65 30.58
CA PHE A 556 18.29 -16.96 30.03
C PHE A 556 16.84 -17.32 30.38
N GLN A 557 16.43 -17.06 31.63
CA GLN A 557 15.07 -17.27 32.10
C GLN A 557 14.06 -16.42 31.30
N ASP A 558 14.30 -15.12 31.16
CA ASP A 558 13.44 -14.20 30.40
C ASP A 558 13.23 -14.67 28.95
N ILE A 559 14.32 -15.05 28.26
CA ILE A 559 14.25 -15.51 26.87
C ILE A 559 13.49 -16.84 26.76
N SER A 560 13.69 -17.76 27.70
CA SER A 560 13.02 -19.06 27.71
C SER A 560 11.53 -18.92 28.00
N ILE A 561 11.13 -17.99 28.88
CA ILE A 561 9.72 -17.63 29.11
C ILE A 561 9.09 -17.07 27.83
N ASN A 562 9.77 -16.11 27.19
CA ASN A 562 9.29 -15.53 25.94
C ASN A 562 9.17 -16.57 24.81
N LEU A 563 10.13 -17.51 24.72
CA LEU A 563 10.10 -18.63 23.78
C LEU A 563 8.91 -19.56 24.04
N ALA A 564 8.70 -19.99 25.28
CA ALA A 564 7.57 -20.87 25.63
C ALA A 564 6.23 -20.18 25.34
N ARG A 565 6.12 -18.88 25.67
CA ARG A 565 4.93 -18.06 25.40
C ARG A 565 4.64 -17.98 23.90
N SER A 566 5.63 -17.62 23.10
CA SER A 566 5.49 -17.52 21.64
C SER A 566 5.23 -18.87 20.97
N LEU A 567 5.87 -19.96 21.40
CA LEU A 567 5.60 -21.33 20.93
C LEU A 567 4.14 -21.74 21.18
N SER A 568 3.61 -21.47 22.38
CA SER A 568 2.20 -21.77 22.70
C SER A 568 1.22 -20.98 21.82
N ARG A 569 1.56 -19.73 21.46
CA ARG A 569 0.74 -18.87 20.60
C ARG A 569 0.86 -19.22 19.11
N ALA A 570 2.02 -19.72 18.69
CA ALA A 570 2.24 -20.22 17.33
C ALA A 570 1.57 -21.58 17.05
N GLY A 571 1.08 -22.27 18.09
CA GLY A 571 0.44 -23.59 17.99
C GLY A 571 1.37 -24.78 18.27
N ASN A 572 2.65 -24.52 18.59
CA ASN A 572 3.65 -25.55 18.91
C ASN A 572 3.64 -25.90 20.40
N ALA A 573 2.49 -26.36 20.90
CA ALA A 573 2.26 -26.59 22.33
C ALA A 573 3.21 -27.65 22.94
N LEU A 574 3.61 -28.66 22.16
CA LEU A 574 4.54 -29.71 22.60
C LEU A 574 5.92 -29.14 22.98
N ASP A 575 6.48 -28.29 22.11
CA ASP A 575 7.79 -27.68 22.35
C ASP A 575 7.71 -26.65 23.48
N ALA A 576 6.59 -25.93 23.60
CA ALA A 576 6.36 -25.03 24.74
C ALA A 576 6.39 -25.79 26.08
N VAL A 577 5.76 -26.97 26.16
CA VAL A 577 5.81 -27.82 27.36
C VAL A 577 7.24 -28.27 27.67
N ARG A 578 8.00 -28.70 26.66
CA ARG A 578 9.40 -29.12 26.85
C ARG A 578 10.27 -28.00 27.44
N GLU A 579 10.07 -26.76 26.97
CA GLU A 579 10.77 -25.59 27.52
C GLU A 579 10.34 -25.30 28.97
N CYS A 580 9.04 -25.36 29.27
CA CYS A 580 8.55 -25.20 30.64
C CYS A 580 9.08 -26.27 31.60
N GLU A 581 9.11 -27.55 31.18
CA GLU A 581 9.69 -28.65 31.98
C GLU A 581 11.20 -28.46 32.19
N SER A 582 11.91 -27.89 31.22
CA SER A 582 13.34 -27.56 31.37
C SER A 582 13.54 -26.48 32.45
N LEU A 583 12.71 -25.44 32.47
CA LEU A 583 12.73 -24.40 33.50
C LEU A 583 12.35 -24.94 34.88
N GLU A 584 11.38 -25.86 34.93
CA GLU A 584 10.98 -26.56 36.16
C GLU A 584 12.12 -27.38 36.76
N ARG A 585 12.87 -28.15 35.93
CA ARG A 585 14.06 -28.91 36.39
C ARG A 585 15.17 -28.01 36.94
N GLN A 586 15.25 -26.76 36.48
CA GLN A 586 16.23 -25.77 36.94
C GLN A 586 15.74 -24.98 38.17
N GLY A 587 14.53 -25.24 38.66
CA GLY A 587 13.94 -24.57 39.83
C GLY A 587 13.46 -23.14 39.57
N MET A 588 13.28 -22.73 38.30
CA MET A 588 12.91 -21.38 37.90
C MET A 588 11.42 -21.28 37.55
N LEU A 589 10.54 -21.65 38.50
CA LEU A 589 9.09 -21.58 38.33
C LEU A 589 8.52 -20.26 38.84
N ASP A 590 8.39 -19.30 37.93
CA ASP A 590 7.70 -18.04 38.20
C ASP A 590 6.21 -18.10 37.81
N ALA A 591 5.45 -17.10 38.26
CA ALA A 591 4.04 -16.89 37.93
C ALA A 591 3.76 -17.02 36.41
N GLU A 592 4.60 -16.40 35.59
CA GLU A 592 4.45 -16.37 34.15
C GLU A 592 4.71 -17.75 33.52
N VAL A 593 5.71 -18.48 34.01
CA VAL A 593 6.02 -19.85 33.57
C VAL A 593 4.83 -20.76 33.82
N LEU A 594 4.25 -20.71 35.03
CA LEU A 594 3.10 -21.52 35.40
C LEU A 594 1.86 -21.22 34.54
N GLN A 595 1.63 -19.96 34.15
CA GLN A 595 0.55 -19.60 33.22
C GLN A 595 0.76 -20.22 31.83
N VAL A 596 1.96 -20.04 31.26
CA VAL A 596 2.29 -20.57 29.93
C VAL A 596 2.23 -22.10 29.93
N TYR A 597 2.72 -22.74 30.99
CA TYR A 597 2.73 -24.19 31.13
C TYR A 597 1.32 -24.78 31.26
N ALA A 598 0.46 -24.19 32.10
CA ALA A 598 -0.93 -24.60 32.21
C ALA A 598 -1.68 -24.44 30.88
N PHE A 599 -1.40 -23.37 30.13
CA PHE A 599 -2.01 -23.11 28.82
C PHE A 599 -1.56 -24.10 27.75
N SER A 600 -0.26 -24.40 27.67
CA SER A 600 0.29 -25.35 26.69
C SER A 600 -0.16 -26.78 26.98
N LEU A 601 -0.27 -27.20 28.25
CA LEU A 601 -0.87 -28.48 28.64
C LEU A 601 -2.35 -28.58 28.26
N TRP A 602 -3.11 -27.50 28.39
CA TRP A 602 -4.51 -27.44 27.96
C TRP A 602 -4.64 -27.59 26.43
N GLN A 603 -3.77 -26.93 25.66
CA GLN A 603 -3.75 -27.08 24.19
C GLN A 603 -3.46 -28.53 23.75
N LEU A 604 -2.64 -29.27 24.52
CA LEU A 604 -2.35 -30.69 24.27
C LEU A 604 -3.45 -31.65 24.77
N GLY A 605 -4.51 -31.15 25.42
CA GLY A 605 -5.59 -31.97 25.98
C GLY A 605 -5.26 -32.64 27.33
N LYS A 606 -4.14 -32.28 27.99
CA LYS A 606 -3.74 -32.82 29.31
C LYS A 606 -4.39 -32.02 30.45
N TYR A 607 -5.71 -32.12 30.55
CA TYR A 607 -6.51 -31.25 31.41
C TYR A 607 -6.21 -31.35 32.92
N ASP A 608 -5.96 -32.55 33.44
CA ASP A 608 -5.67 -32.74 34.88
C ASP A 608 -4.36 -32.06 35.30
N LEU A 609 -3.33 -32.14 34.45
CA LEU A 609 -2.04 -31.50 34.66
C LEU A 609 -2.13 -29.97 34.50
N ALA A 610 -2.95 -29.49 33.55
CA ALA A 610 -3.20 -28.06 33.41
C ALA A 610 -3.88 -27.49 34.67
N LEU A 611 -4.83 -28.22 35.26
CA LEU A 611 -5.48 -27.84 36.52
C LEU A 611 -4.54 -27.92 37.72
N SER A 612 -3.63 -28.88 37.79
CA SER A 612 -2.62 -28.92 38.87
C SER A 612 -1.69 -27.72 38.81
N MET A 613 -1.23 -27.34 37.62
CA MET A 613 -0.40 -26.14 37.44
C MET A 613 -1.17 -24.85 37.76
N ALA A 614 -2.46 -24.77 37.41
CA ALA A 614 -3.31 -23.66 37.81
C ALA A 614 -3.52 -23.56 39.34
N ARG A 615 -3.56 -24.69 40.06
CA ARG A 615 -3.59 -24.70 41.54
C ARG A 615 -2.27 -24.20 42.13
N ASN A 616 -1.13 -24.60 41.55
CA ASN A 616 0.18 -24.09 41.95
C ASN A 616 0.26 -22.58 41.73
N LEU A 617 -0.21 -22.09 40.58
CA LEU A 617 -0.33 -20.65 40.30
C LEU A 617 -1.25 -19.94 41.31
N ALA A 618 -2.39 -20.55 41.66
CA ALA A 618 -3.29 -20.00 42.66
C ALA A 618 -2.64 -19.88 44.06
N SER A 619 -1.77 -20.82 44.42
CA SER A 619 -1.04 -20.80 45.69
C SER A 619 0.01 -19.69 45.78
N SER A 620 0.55 -19.23 44.64
CA SER A 620 1.54 -18.14 44.60
C SER A 620 0.92 -16.74 44.50
N VAL A 621 -0.41 -16.62 44.32
CA VAL A 621 -1.12 -15.33 44.20
C VAL A 621 -0.90 -14.39 45.39
N SER A 622 -0.75 -14.91 46.61
CA SER A 622 -0.54 -14.09 47.80
C SER A 622 0.85 -13.44 47.87
N ALA A 623 1.81 -13.92 47.08
CA ALA A 623 3.18 -13.41 47.02
C ALA A 623 3.46 -12.52 45.79
N MET A 624 2.45 -12.30 44.94
CA MET A 624 2.59 -11.59 43.66
C MET A 624 2.30 -10.07 43.75
N GLU A 625 2.85 -9.31 42.80
CA GLU A 625 2.48 -7.91 42.59
C GLU A 625 1.01 -7.75 42.14
N GLN A 626 0.34 -6.69 42.59
CA GLN A 626 -1.10 -6.48 42.38
C GLN A 626 -1.53 -6.46 40.90
N SER A 627 -0.66 -6.01 39.99
CA SER A 627 -0.88 -6.01 38.54
C SER A 627 -0.89 -7.43 37.94
N SER A 628 0.06 -8.27 38.38
CA SER A 628 0.22 -9.66 37.94
C SER A 628 -0.86 -10.58 38.53
N VAL A 629 -1.36 -10.28 39.74
CA VAL A 629 -2.44 -11.00 40.41
C VAL A 629 -3.71 -11.01 39.54
N ALA A 630 -4.13 -9.86 39.03
CA ALA A 630 -5.34 -9.76 38.22
C ALA A 630 -5.25 -10.58 36.92
N ALA A 631 -4.07 -10.61 36.28
CA ALA A 631 -3.82 -11.40 35.07
C ALA A 631 -3.86 -12.91 35.36
N SER A 632 -3.18 -13.35 36.43
CA SER A 632 -3.16 -14.75 36.88
C SER A 632 -4.55 -15.28 37.22
N VAL A 633 -5.33 -14.52 38.00
CA VAL A 633 -6.69 -14.93 38.38
C VAL A 633 -7.62 -14.96 37.17
N SER A 634 -7.52 -13.96 36.28
CA SER A 634 -8.23 -13.92 34.99
C SER A 634 -7.95 -15.17 34.15
N PHE A 635 -6.68 -15.56 34.06
CA PHE A 635 -6.26 -16.76 33.35
C PHE A 635 -6.85 -18.03 33.98
N ILE A 636 -6.75 -18.18 35.31
CA ILE A 636 -7.29 -19.34 36.05
C ILE A 636 -8.79 -19.49 35.80
N CYS A 637 -9.58 -18.40 35.88
CA CYS A 637 -11.02 -18.44 35.64
C CYS A 637 -11.37 -18.88 34.21
N ARG A 638 -10.64 -18.38 33.20
CA ARG A 638 -10.86 -18.78 31.80
C ARG A 638 -10.51 -20.25 31.58
N LEU A 639 -9.38 -20.70 32.11
CA LEU A 639 -8.93 -22.08 32.00
C LEU A 639 -9.92 -23.05 32.67
N LEU A 640 -10.37 -22.72 33.89
CA LEU A 640 -11.38 -23.50 34.61
C LEU A 640 -12.69 -23.60 33.82
N TYR A 641 -13.14 -22.50 33.22
CA TYR A 641 -14.35 -22.49 32.40
C TYR A 641 -14.23 -23.44 31.20
N HIS A 642 -13.10 -23.39 30.48
CA HIS A 642 -12.88 -24.24 29.30
C HIS A 642 -12.71 -25.72 29.64
N ILE A 643 -12.17 -26.08 30.81
CA ILE A 643 -11.93 -27.48 31.20
C ILE A 643 -13.13 -28.08 31.95
N SER A 644 -13.62 -27.37 32.97
CA SER A 644 -14.54 -27.90 33.98
C SER A 644 -15.96 -27.34 33.86
N GLY A 645 -16.19 -26.37 32.98
CA GLY A 645 -17.49 -25.81 32.69
C GLY A 645 -17.91 -24.65 33.61
N LEU A 646 -19.18 -24.27 33.50
CA LEU A 646 -19.74 -23.07 34.12
C LEU A 646 -19.84 -23.17 35.65
N ASP A 647 -20.38 -24.28 36.18
CA ASP A 647 -20.70 -24.44 37.61
C ASP A 647 -19.46 -24.49 38.52
N SER A 648 -18.41 -25.20 38.10
CA SER A 648 -17.14 -25.27 38.82
C SER A 648 -16.43 -23.90 38.88
N THR A 649 -16.56 -23.10 37.82
CA THR A 649 -15.98 -21.76 37.72
C THR A 649 -16.72 -20.79 38.63
N ILE A 650 -18.05 -20.83 38.65
CA ILE A 650 -18.88 -20.02 39.57
C ILE A 650 -18.52 -20.34 41.02
N ASN A 651 -18.42 -21.62 41.37
CA ASN A 651 -18.07 -22.05 42.73
C ASN A 651 -16.66 -21.60 43.14
N SER A 652 -15.71 -21.55 42.20
CA SER A 652 -14.36 -21.05 42.44
C SER A 652 -14.33 -19.53 42.64
N ILE A 653 -15.07 -18.77 41.82
CA ILE A 653 -15.17 -17.30 41.93
C ILE A 653 -15.80 -16.90 43.28
N LEU A 654 -16.83 -17.61 43.73
CA LEU A 654 -17.48 -17.34 45.02
C LEU A 654 -16.58 -17.59 46.23
N LYS A 655 -15.56 -18.46 46.09
CA LYS A 655 -14.58 -18.77 47.14
C LYS A 655 -13.41 -17.76 47.20
N MET A 656 -13.25 -16.91 46.18
CA MET A 656 -12.13 -15.96 46.11
C MET A 656 -12.39 -14.68 46.93
N PRO A 657 -11.34 -14.05 47.50
CA PRO A 657 -11.46 -12.78 48.20
C PRO A 657 -12.01 -11.66 47.31
N LYS A 658 -12.98 -10.89 47.83
CA LYS A 658 -13.61 -9.79 47.08
C LYS A 658 -12.63 -8.70 46.62
N GLY A 659 -11.51 -8.53 47.32
CA GLY A 659 -10.46 -7.56 46.97
C GLY A 659 -9.75 -7.85 45.62
N LEU A 660 -9.81 -9.09 45.12
CA LEU A 660 -9.17 -9.48 43.86
C LEU A 660 -9.96 -9.05 42.61
N PHE A 661 -11.20 -8.59 42.79
CA PHE A 661 -12.09 -8.17 41.68
C PHE A 661 -12.00 -6.68 41.34
N GLN A 662 -10.99 -5.96 41.86
CA GLN A 662 -10.83 -4.52 41.65
C GLN A 662 -10.24 -4.11 40.28
N CYS A 663 -10.02 -5.06 39.36
CA CYS A 663 -9.45 -4.81 38.04
C CYS A 663 -10.52 -4.89 36.92
N SER A 664 -10.42 -4.00 35.93
CA SER A 664 -11.34 -3.96 34.77
C SER A 664 -11.42 -5.32 34.05
N LYS A 665 -10.29 -5.96 33.75
CA LYS A 665 -10.22 -7.28 33.09
C LYS A 665 -10.99 -8.37 33.83
N MET A 666 -10.94 -8.37 35.17
CA MET A 666 -11.70 -9.31 35.99
C MET A 666 -13.20 -9.00 35.97
N SER A 667 -13.57 -7.71 36.01
CA SER A 667 -14.98 -7.30 35.89
C SER A 667 -15.60 -7.77 34.57
N PHE A 668 -14.86 -7.71 33.46
CA PHE A 668 -15.28 -8.26 32.16
C PHE A 668 -15.54 -9.77 32.21
N ILE A 669 -14.60 -10.55 32.76
CA ILE A 669 -14.70 -12.01 32.80
C ILE A 669 -15.85 -12.45 33.71
N VAL A 670 -15.95 -11.88 34.90
CA VAL A 670 -17.03 -12.21 35.85
C VAL A 670 -18.39 -11.81 35.24
N SER A 671 -18.47 -10.68 34.53
CA SER A 671 -19.69 -10.26 33.85
C SER A 671 -20.07 -11.15 32.66
N ALA A 672 -19.08 -11.68 31.92
CA ALA A 672 -19.30 -12.63 30.84
C ALA A 672 -19.77 -13.99 31.37
N ILE A 673 -19.16 -14.51 32.44
CA ILE A 673 -19.59 -15.74 33.11
C ILE A 673 -21.00 -15.56 33.69
N HIS A 674 -21.29 -14.42 34.31
CA HIS A 674 -22.63 -14.08 34.79
C HIS A 674 -23.68 -13.96 33.68
N ALA A 675 -23.28 -13.62 32.44
CA ALA A 675 -24.19 -13.61 31.31
C ALA A 675 -24.67 -15.02 30.92
N LEU A 676 -23.84 -16.03 31.17
CA LEU A 676 -24.15 -17.44 30.94
C LEU A 676 -24.83 -18.11 32.14
N ASP A 677 -24.76 -17.51 33.32
CA ASP A 677 -25.40 -18.03 34.54
C ASP A 677 -26.90 -17.71 34.60
N HIS A 678 -27.73 -18.71 34.29
CA HIS A 678 -29.20 -18.62 34.39
C HIS A 678 -29.71 -18.44 35.84
N SER A 679 -28.90 -18.78 36.84
CA SER A 679 -29.30 -18.76 38.26
C SER A 679 -28.92 -17.48 39.02
N ASN A 680 -28.31 -16.49 38.34
CA ASN A 680 -27.89 -15.19 38.88
C ASN A 680 -27.02 -15.24 40.16
N ARG A 681 -26.28 -16.33 40.40
CA ARG A 681 -25.48 -16.52 41.64
C ARG A 681 -24.36 -15.48 41.79
N LEU A 682 -23.86 -14.95 40.68
CA LEU A 682 -22.76 -13.97 40.64
C LEU A 682 -23.20 -12.49 40.69
N GLU A 683 -24.50 -12.19 40.81
CA GLU A 683 -25.03 -10.82 40.70
C GLU A 683 -24.42 -9.85 41.72
N SER A 684 -24.19 -10.30 42.95
CA SER A 684 -23.57 -9.50 44.03
C SER A 684 -22.07 -9.19 43.80
N VAL A 685 -21.36 -10.06 43.07
CA VAL A 685 -19.94 -9.88 42.72
C VAL A 685 -19.82 -8.97 41.49
N VAL A 686 -20.72 -9.12 40.52
CA VAL A 686 -20.77 -8.26 39.34
C VAL A 686 -21.06 -6.82 39.73
N SER A 687 -22.07 -6.58 40.59
CA SER A 687 -22.45 -5.22 41.00
C SER A 687 -21.33 -4.48 41.73
N SER A 688 -20.53 -5.17 42.55
CA SER A 688 -19.38 -4.59 43.23
C SER A 688 -18.18 -4.33 42.30
N SER A 689 -17.96 -5.17 41.28
CA SER A 689 -16.85 -5.02 40.32
C SER A 689 -17.01 -3.89 39.30
N ARG A 690 -18.25 -3.43 39.05
CA ARG A 690 -18.54 -2.39 38.03
C ARG A 690 -17.94 -1.01 38.34
N ASN A 691 -17.60 -0.76 39.61
CA ASN A 691 -17.00 0.51 40.04
C ASN A 691 -15.53 0.66 39.60
N CYS A 692 -14.90 -0.39 39.08
CA CYS A 692 -13.48 -0.43 38.74
C CYS A 692 -13.19 -0.13 37.26
N ILE A 693 -14.19 0.25 36.47
CA ILE A 693 -14.08 0.53 35.05
C ILE A 693 -13.93 2.04 34.87
N ALA A 694 -12.78 2.48 34.32
CA ALA A 694 -12.47 3.90 34.18
C ALA A 694 -12.37 4.37 32.72
N SER A 695 -11.98 3.49 31.79
CA SER A 695 -11.75 3.90 30.40
C SER A 695 -13.04 3.85 29.56
N PRO A 696 -13.24 4.78 28.62
CA PRO A 696 -14.44 4.81 27.78
C PRO A 696 -14.61 3.53 26.95
N GLU A 697 -13.50 2.94 26.48
CA GLU A 697 -13.52 1.66 25.75
C GLU A 697 -14.02 0.51 26.63
N GLU A 698 -13.53 0.42 27.87
CA GLU A 698 -13.98 -0.61 28.80
C GLU A 698 -15.46 -0.43 29.18
N ILE A 699 -15.92 0.81 29.34
CA ILE A 699 -17.35 1.11 29.60
C ILE A 699 -18.22 0.62 28.43
N THR A 700 -17.80 0.90 27.19
CA THR A 700 -18.54 0.46 26.00
C THR A 700 -18.56 -1.06 25.86
N GLY A 701 -17.43 -1.73 26.11
CA GLY A 701 -17.35 -3.19 26.13
C GLY A 701 -18.24 -3.83 27.20
N MET A 702 -18.39 -3.19 28.36
CA MET A 702 -19.29 -3.67 29.41
C MET A 702 -20.77 -3.47 29.04
N HIS A 703 -21.13 -2.37 28.38
CA HIS A 703 -22.47 -2.20 27.82
C HIS A 703 -22.78 -3.23 26.73
N TYR A 704 -21.78 -3.60 25.93
CA TYR A 704 -21.87 -4.69 24.96
C TYR A 704 -22.17 -6.03 25.65
N LEU A 705 -21.43 -6.39 26.71
CA LEU A 705 -21.70 -7.62 27.49
C LEU A 705 -23.07 -7.61 28.17
N VAL A 706 -23.52 -6.46 28.69
CA VAL A 706 -24.85 -6.33 29.30
C VAL A 706 -25.96 -6.54 28.26
N ALA A 707 -25.79 -6.04 27.03
CA ALA A 707 -26.74 -6.29 25.96
C ALA A 707 -26.78 -7.78 25.58
N LEU A 708 -25.63 -8.45 25.45
CA LEU A 708 -25.58 -9.89 25.21
C LEU A 708 -26.20 -10.72 26.35
N ASN A 709 -25.96 -10.34 27.60
CA ASN A 709 -26.55 -10.99 28.77
C ASN A 709 -28.09 -11.00 28.70
N LYS A 710 -28.69 -9.87 28.33
CA LYS A 710 -30.14 -9.76 28.13
C LYS A 710 -30.69 -10.66 27.02
N LEU A 711 -29.88 -10.96 26.00
CA LEU A 711 -30.24 -11.89 24.93
C LEU A 711 -30.18 -13.34 25.41
N VAL A 712 -29.08 -13.74 26.05
CA VAL A 712 -28.84 -15.14 26.46
C VAL A 712 -29.81 -15.58 27.56
N LYS A 713 -30.09 -14.74 28.56
CA LYS A 713 -30.93 -15.15 29.71
C LYS A 713 -32.41 -15.35 29.38
N ASN A 714 -32.93 -14.65 28.39
CA ASN A 714 -34.35 -14.69 28.04
C ASN A 714 -34.67 -15.70 26.91
N GLY A 715 -33.66 -16.39 26.38
CA GLY A 715 -33.80 -17.43 25.35
C GLY A 715 -34.13 -16.90 23.93
N PRO A 716 -33.82 -17.67 22.87
CA PRO A 716 -34.12 -17.29 21.48
C PRO A 716 -35.62 -17.32 21.15
N GLU A 717 -36.42 -18.05 21.94
CA GLU A 717 -37.85 -18.24 21.71
C GLU A 717 -38.70 -17.07 22.24
N SER A 718 -38.14 -16.20 23.09
CA SER A 718 -38.86 -15.03 23.61
C SER A 718 -38.38 -13.74 22.92
N CYS A 719 -39.26 -13.12 22.13
CA CYS A 719 -39.03 -11.80 21.53
C CYS A 719 -38.66 -10.70 22.57
N LEU A 720 -38.92 -10.97 23.85
CA LEU A 720 -38.64 -10.09 24.99
C LEU A 720 -37.14 -9.87 25.23
N GLY A 721 -36.30 -10.89 25.04
CA GLY A 721 -34.84 -10.79 25.18
C GLY A 721 -34.23 -9.78 24.20
N PHE A 722 -34.52 -9.96 22.91
CA PHE A 722 -34.08 -9.08 21.82
C PHE A 722 -34.51 -7.63 22.04
N ASN A 723 -35.78 -7.39 22.37
CA ASN A 723 -36.30 -6.04 22.58
C ASN A 723 -35.64 -5.33 23.76
N SER A 724 -35.36 -6.05 24.85
CA SER A 724 -34.69 -5.49 26.04
C SER A 724 -33.22 -5.12 25.78
N GLY A 725 -32.51 -5.89 24.93
CA GLY A 725 -31.15 -5.61 24.48
C GLY A 725 -31.10 -4.39 23.54
N ILE A 726 -32.00 -4.33 22.56
CA ILE A 726 -32.13 -3.17 21.64
C ILE A 726 -32.44 -1.89 22.42
N PHE A 727 -33.37 -1.93 23.38
CA PHE A 727 -33.70 -0.77 24.21
C PHE A 727 -32.49 -0.28 25.02
N HIS A 728 -31.72 -1.20 25.59
CA HIS A 728 -30.49 -0.88 26.32
C HIS A 728 -29.47 -0.19 25.42
N LEU A 729 -29.19 -0.76 24.25
CA LEU A 729 -28.21 -0.19 23.30
C LEU A 729 -28.64 1.18 22.77
N ARG A 730 -29.94 1.39 22.49
CA ARG A 730 -30.48 2.71 22.13
C ARG A 730 -30.21 3.75 23.21
N LYS A 731 -30.46 3.41 24.47
CA LYS A 731 -30.17 4.29 25.61
C LYS A 731 -28.69 4.61 25.72
N VAL A 732 -27.81 3.62 25.55
CA VAL A 732 -26.36 3.81 25.63
C VAL A 732 -25.84 4.63 24.45
N LEU A 733 -26.41 4.47 23.25
CA LEU A 733 -26.02 5.22 22.06
C LEU A 733 -26.33 6.72 22.17
N HIS A 734 -27.35 7.11 22.97
CA HIS A 734 -27.55 8.52 23.33
C HIS A 734 -26.42 9.10 24.20
N VAL A 735 -25.76 8.25 25.01
CA VAL A 735 -24.63 8.65 25.86
C VAL A 735 -23.31 8.62 25.07
N TYR A 736 -23.14 7.64 24.17
CA TYR A 736 -21.93 7.42 23.38
C TYR A 736 -22.26 7.35 21.87
N PRO A 737 -22.61 8.48 21.23
CA PRO A 737 -23.10 8.49 19.86
C PRO A 737 -22.04 8.06 18.82
N ASN A 738 -20.76 8.25 19.10
CA ASN A 738 -19.66 7.96 18.16
C ASN A 738 -19.05 6.56 18.30
N CYS A 739 -19.60 5.70 19.17
CA CYS A 739 -19.03 4.36 19.38
C CYS A 739 -19.43 3.38 18.26
N ASN A 740 -18.50 3.05 17.36
CA ASN A 740 -18.70 2.09 16.25
C ASN A 740 -19.15 0.70 16.73
N LEU A 741 -18.59 0.20 17.85
CA LEU A 741 -18.88 -1.13 18.37
C LEU A 741 -20.35 -1.28 18.82
N ILE A 742 -20.88 -0.28 19.53
CA ILE A 742 -22.29 -0.25 19.97
C ILE A 742 -23.23 -0.07 18.79
N ARG A 743 -22.85 0.80 17.85
CA ARG A 743 -23.55 1.05 16.59
C ARG A 743 -23.70 -0.22 15.75
N ASN A 744 -22.60 -0.94 15.56
CA ASN A 744 -22.59 -2.19 14.80
C ASN A 744 -23.36 -3.31 15.52
N LEU A 745 -23.22 -3.45 16.84
CA LEU A 745 -24.02 -4.42 17.60
C LEU A 745 -25.52 -4.10 17.50
N LEU A 746 -25.92 -2.84 17.63
CA LEU A 746 -27.31 -2.42 17.47
C LEU A 746 -27.81 -2.73 16.05
N GLY A 747 -27.03 -2.40 15.02
CA GLY A 747 -27.35 -2.74 13.63
C GLY A 747 -27.53 -4.24 13.41
N TYR A 748 -26.62 -5.05 13.96
CA TYR A 748 -26.73 -6.51 13.91
C TYR A 748 -28.00 -7.04 14.57
N LEU A 749 -28.31 -6.58 15.80
CA LEU A 749 -29.50 -7.04 16.52
C LEU A 749 -30.81 -6.62 15.82
N LEU A 750 -30.83 -5.42 15.25
CA LEU A 750 -31.94 -4.93 14.45
C LEU A 750 -32.14 -5.76 13.17
N LEU A 751 -31.08 -6.23 12.52
CA LEU A 751 -31.20 -7.15 11.38
C LEU A 751 -31.65 -8.56 11.78
N SER A 752 -31.27 -9.02 12.97
CA SER A 752 -31.65 -10.35 13.45
C SER A 752 -33.09 -10.45 13.96
N SER A 753 -33.78 -9.32 14.14
CA SER A 753 -35.18 -9.32 14.55
C SER A 753 -36.11 -9.58 13.36
N ASP A 754 -37.13 -10.41 13.53
CA ASP A 754 -38.12 -10.76 12.49
C ASP A 754 -39.01 -9.57 12.06
N GLU A 755 -38.83 -8.40 12.68
CA GLU A 755 -39.58 -7.19 12.34
C GLU A 755 -38.92 -6.43 11.17
N TRP A 756 -39.58 -6.49 10.02
CA TRP A 756 -39.21 -5.83 8.77
C TRP A 756 -38.83 -4.34 8.90
N ARG A 757 -39.42 -3.61 9.87
CA ARG A 757 -39.17 -2.18 10.11
C ARG A 757 -37.75 -1.87 10.58
N TYR A 758 -37.06 -2.82 11.20
CA TYR A 758 -35.74 -2.60 11.78
C TYR A 758 -34.58 -2.74 10.77
N SER A 759 -34.83 -3.33 9.60
CA SER A 759 -33.86 -3.45 8.52
C SER A 759 -33.29 -2.08 8.09
N HIS A 760 -34.17 -1.10 7.85
CA HIS A 760 -33.77 0.27 7.51
C HIS A 760 -33.11 1.05 8.65
N ALA A 761 -33.43 0.71 9.90
CA ALA A 761 -32.83 1.34 11.07
C ALA A 761 -31.39 0.82 11.29
N ALA A 762 -31.11 -0.42 10.89
CA ALA A 762 -29.80 -1.06 11.06
C ALA A 762 -28.69 -0.35 10.26
N SER A 763 -28.93 0.00 8.99
CA SER A 763 -27.94 0.69 8.15
C SER A 763 -27.64 2.11 8.62
N ARG A 764 -28.62 2.80 9.23
CA ARG A 764 -28.43 4.12 9.85
C ARG A 764 -27.59 4.07 11.12
N CYS A 765 -27.54 2.91 11.78
CA CYS A 765 -26.73 2.75 12.98
C CYS A 765 -25.26 2.57 12.63
N CYS A 766 -24.91 1.97 11.49
CA CYS A 766 -23.53 1.64 11.13
C CYS A 766 -22.72 2.84 10.63
N SER A 767 -21.46 2.92 11.07
CA SER A 767 -20.45 3.86 10.58
C SER A 767 -19.38 3.11 9.78
N LEU A 768 -18.98 3.68 8.64
CA LEU A 768 -17.96 3.14 7.75
C LEU A 768 -16.66 3.95 7.93
N GLU A 769 -15.77 3.52 8.81
CA GLU A 769 -14.43 4.11 8.91
C GLU A 769 -13.39 3.32 8.10
N THR A 770 -12.44 4.05 7.52
CA THR A 770 -11.37 3.53 6.67
C THR A 770 -10.26 2.80 7.45
N SER A 771 -10.24 2.91 8.78
CA SER A 771 -9.16 2.45 9.67
C SER A 771 -9.46 1.18 10.48
N ASP A 772 -10.70 0.69 10.51
CA ASP A 772 -11.12 -0.46 11.33
C ASP A 772 -10.67 -1.84 10.77
N CYS A 773 -9.62 -1.86 9.95
CA CYS A 773 -9.15 -3.04 9.21
C CYS A 773 -8.40 -4.11 10.04
N ILE A 774 -8.24 -4.00 11.38
CA ILE A 774 -7.25 -4.86 12.08
C ILE A 774 -7.77 -5.65 13.30
N LYS A 775 -8.95 -5.39 13.87
CA LYS A 775 -9.37 -6.15 15.08
C LYS A 775 -10.58 -7.06 14.85
N LYS A 776 -10.27 -8.33 14.64
CA LYS A 776 -11.16 -9.49 14.47
C LYS A 776 -11.94 -9.89 15.74
N GLU A 777 -12.32 -8.95 16.59
CA GLU A 777 -12.99 -9.25 17.87
C GLU A 777 -14.29 -8.43 18.02
N GLY A 778 -15.28 -8.75 17.18
CA GLY A 778 -16.63 -8.21 17.29
C GLY A 778 -17.64 -8.99 16.43
N PRO A 779 -18.95 -9.00 16.78
CA PRO A 779 -19.98 -9.70 16.03
C PRO A 779 -20.30 -8.92 14.74
N LYS A 780 -19.85 -9.48 13.61
CA LYS A 780 -20.02 -9.00 12.22
C LYS A 780 -19.51 -7.57 11.93
N SER A 781 -18.77 -7.42 10.83
CA SER A 781 -18.26 -6.11 10.41
C SER A 781 -19.39 -5.18 9.94
N ALA A 782 -19.18 -3.86 9.97
CA ALA A 782 -20.15 -2.89 9.42
C ALA A 782 -20.53 -3.21 7.96
N TRP A 783 -19.56 -3.68 7.17
CA TRP A 783 -19.77 -4.12 5.79
C TRP A 783 -20.64 -5.37 5.68
N GLU A 784 -20.56 -6.29 6.64
CA GLU A 784 -21.45 -7.45 6.68
C GLU A 784 -22.89 -7.06 7.00
N ILE A 785 -23.08 -6.08 7.89
CA ILE A 785 -24.40 -5.55 8.24
C ILE A 785 -25.02 -4.85 7.01
N LEU A 786 -24.27 -3.97 6.35
CA LEU A 786 -24.71 -3.26 5.14
C LEU A 786 -24.95 -4.21 3.96
N GLY A 787 -24.08 -5.21 3.78
CA GLY A 787 -24.24 -6.20 2.72
C GLY A 787 -25.45 -7.10 2.95
N ALA A 788 -25.72 -7.50 4.19
CA ALA A 788 -26.90 -8.28 4.56
C ALA A 788 -28.19 -7.45 4.41
N GLU A 789 -28.16 -6.17 4.79
CA GLU A 789 -29.26 -5.24 4.56
C GLU A 789 -29.57 -5.08 3.07
N GLY A 790 -28.57 -4.90 2.21
CA GLY A 790 -28.78 -4.80 0.76
C GLY A 790 -29.54 -6.00 0.18
N VAL A 791 -29.25 -7.22 0.67
CA VAL A 791 -29.98 -8.43 0.27
C VAL A 791 -31.42 -8.42 0.80
N ALA A 792 -31.64 -7.97 2.04
CA ALA A 792 -32.97 -7.89 2.66
C ALA A 792 -33.87 -6.82 2.03
N CYS A 793 -33.32 -5.64 1.73
CA CYS A 793 -34.06 -4.50 1.17
C CYS A 793 -34.52 -4.73 -0.28
N ASN A 794 -33.78 -5.49 -1.09
CA ASN A 794 -34.21 -5.84 -2.46
C ASN A 794 -35.45 -6.76 -2.48
N VAL A 795 -35.71 -7.52 -1.40
CA VAL A 795 -36.94 -8.31 -1.25
C VAL A 795 -38.16 -7.43 -0.95
N ILE A 796 -37.94 -6.21 -0.45
CA ILE A 796 -38.97 -5.33 0.13
C ILE A 796 -39.51 -4.29 -0.87
N GLY A 797 -38.95 -4.21 -2.09
CA GLY A 797 -39.33 -3.26 -3.14
C GLY A 797 -40.66 -2.52 -2.94
N SER A 798 -40.57 -1.25 -2.51
CA SER A 798 -41.58 -0.20 -2.74
C SER A 798 -42.89 -0.13 -1.93
N VAL A 799 -43.00 -0.65 -0.70
CA VAL A 799 -44.32 -0.68 -0.02
C VAL A 799 -44.68 0.53 0.89
N ASP A 800 -43.75 1.26 1.52
CA ASP A 800 -44.14 2.37 2.43
C ASP A 800 -43.25 3.63 2.32
N LEU A 801 -43.67 4.61 1.50
CA LEU A 801 -43.16 6.00 1.52
C LEU A 801 -43.99 6.93 2.43
N LYS A 802 -44.90 6.39 3.26
CA LYS A 802 -45.88 7.21 4.01
C LYS A 802 -45.35 7.93 5.26
N PHE A 803 -44.07 7.78 5.62
CA PHE A 803 -43.46 8.52 6.73
C PHE A 803 -42.09 9.09 6.34
N SER A 804 -42.08 10.10 5.48
CA SER A 804 -40.97 11.05 5.38
C SER A 804 -41.35 12.36 6.06
N PHE A 805 -40.79 12.62 7.25
CA PHE A 805 -40.70 13.99 7.75
C PHE A 805 -39.75 14.82 6.85
N PRO A 806 -40.02 16.10 6.55
CA PRO A 806 -39.30 16.85 5.52
C PRO A 806 -37.89 17.32 5.90
N THR A 807 -37.46 17.14 7.16
CA THR A 807 -36.21 17.73 7.66
C THR A 807 -34.94 16.93 7.38
N CYS A 808 -35.05 15.72 6.82
CA CYS A 808 -33.90 14.97 6.31
C CYS A 808 -34.20 14.49 4.88
N ILE A 809 -33.93 15.35 3.91
CA ILE A 809 -33.67 14.93 2.53
C ILE A 809 -32.37 14.08 2.58
N TYR A 810 -32.33 12.96 1.84
CA TYR A 810 -31.27 11.92 1.78
C TYR A 810 -31.41 10.78 2.80
N GLU A 811 -31.25 9.50 2.48
CA GLU A 811 -31.26 8.71 1.24
C GLU A 811 -31.37 7.27 1.77
N CYS A 812 -32.35 6.50 1.34
CA CYS A 812 -32.25 5.04 1.52
C CYS A 812 -30.99 4.60 0.77
N LEU A 813 -30.13 3.75 1.35
CA LEU A 813 -29.09 3.09 0.57
C LEU A 813 -29.79 2.20 -0.46
N THR A 814 -30.09 2.76 -1.62
CA THR A 814 -30.55 2.02 -2.80
C THR A 814 -29.54 0.90 -3.03
N GLY A 815 -29.98 -0.33 -3.31
CA GLY A 815 -29.14 -1.49 -3.65
C GLY A 815 -27.83 -1.20 -4.43
N PRO A 816 -27.78 -0.28 -5.41
CA PRO A 816 -26.53 0.12 -6.08
C PRO A 816 -25.43 0.68 -5.17
N LYS A 817 -25.76 1.41 -4.09
CA LYS A 817 -24.75 1.96 -3.17
C LYS A 817 -24.13 0.87 -2.30
N ALA A 818 -24.93 -0.10 -1.82
CA ALA A 818 -24.41 -1.25 -1.08
C ALA A 818 -23.46 -2.10 -1.94
N VAL A 819 -23.79 -2.30 -3.22
CA VAL A 819 -22.90 -2.99 -4.18
C VAL A 819 -21.59 -2.23 -4.38
N GLN A 820 -21.63 -0.91 -4.57
CA GLN A 820 -20.41 -0.09 -4.71
C GLN A 820 -19.52 -0.16 -3.47
N GLU A 821 -20.13 -0.10 -2.29
CA GLU A 821 -19.43 -0.18 -1.01
C GLU A 821 -18.80 -1.57 -0.77
N LEU A 822 -19.51 -2.66 -1.09
CA LEU A 822 -18.95 -4.01 -1.04
C LEU A 822 -17.84 -4.23 -2.08
N GLN A 823 -17.93 -3.62 -3.26
CA GLN A 823 -16.87 -3.64 -4.27
C GLN A 823 -15.60 -2.92 -3.76
N LYS A 824 -15.76 -1.76 -3.11
CA LYS A 824 -14.63 -1.05 -2.46
C LYS A 824 -14.01 -1.91 -1.35
N CYS A 825 -14.84 -2.56 -0.53
CA CYS A 825 -14.39 -3.46 0.52
C CYS A 825 -13.57 -4.62 -0.06
N LEU A 826 -14.07 -5.30 -1.10
CA LEU A 826 -13.38 -6.42 -1.75
C LEU A 826 -12.08 -5.96 -2.45
N HIS A 827 -12.02 -4.74 -2.97
CA HIS A 827 -10.79 -4.19 -3.54
C HIS A 827 -9.71 -3.95 -2.47
N ARG A 828 -10.11 -3.54 -1.25
CA ARG A 828 -9.20 -3.36 -0.10
C ARG A 828 -8.79 -4.69 0.54
N GLU A 829 -9.75 -5.61 0.71
CA GLU A 829 -9.57 -6.90 1.35
C GLU A 829 -10.04 -8.03 0.43
N PRO A 830 -9.25 -8.42 -0.59
CA PRO A 830 -9.64 -9.48 -1.51
C PRO A 830 -9.81 -10.84 -0.82
N TRP A 831 -9.19 -11.04 0.35
CA TRP A 831 -9.32 -12.26 1.18
C TRP A 831 -10.59 -12.30 2.04
N ASN A 832 -11.39 -11.23 2.11
CA ASN A 832 -12.60 -11.21 2.92
C ASN A 832 -13.75 -11.98 2.24
N TYR A 833 -13.92 -13.24 2.67
CA TYR A 833 -14.90 -14.17 2.07
C TYR A 833 -16.35 -13.74 2.33
N ASN A 834 -16.65 -13.15 3.50
CA ASN A 834 -18.00 -12.66 3.81
C ASN A 834 -18.40 -11.50 2.91
N ALA A 835 -17.49 -10.55 2.65
CA ALA A 835 -17.74 -9.45 1.72
C ALA A 835 -17.99 -9.96 0.29
N ARG A 836 -17.17 -10.93 -0.18
CA ARG A 836 -17.35 -11.56 -1.49
C ARG A 836 -18.69 -12.27 -1.60
N TYR A 837 -19.04 -13.06 -0.58
CA TYR A 837 -20.30 -13.79 -0.49
C TYR A 837 -21.52 -12.83 -0.56
N LEU A 838 -21.51 -11.76 0.25
CA LEU A 838 -22.58 -10.77 0.25
C LEU A 838 -22.66 -9.97 -1.07
N LEU A 839 -21.52 -9.70 -1.71
CA LEU A 839 -21.48 -9.05 -3.03
C LEU A 839 -22.16 -9.91 -4.09
N VAL A 840 -21.90 -11.22 -4.11
CA VAL A 840 -22.56 -12.17 -5.01
C VAL A 840 -24.08 -12.14 -4.83
N LEU A 841 -24.56 -12.19 -3.58
CA LEU A 841 -26.00 -12.16 -3.29
C LEU A 841 -26.65 -10.85 -3.75
N ASN A 842 -26.02 -9.71 -3.48
CA ASN A 842 -26.55 -8.41 -3.88
C ASN A 842 -26.58 -8.25 -5.41
N LEU A 843 -25.51 -8.69 -6.11
CA LEU A 843 -25.46 -8.68 -7.57
C LEU A 843 -26.48 -9.65 -8.20
N LEU A 844 -26.77 -10.79 -7.55
CA LEU A 844 -27.81 -11.71 -8.00
C LEU A 844 -29.20 -11.09 -7.91
N GLN A 845 -29.49 -10.36 -6.82
CA GLN A 845 -30.77 -9.65 -6.70
C GLN A 845 -30.91 -8.57 -7.78
N LYS A 846 -29.85 -7.79 -8.02
CA LYS A 846 -29.82 -6.83 -9.13
C LYS A 846 -30.05 -7.52 -10.49
N ALA A 847 -29.41 -8.68 -10.71
CA ALA A 847 -29.65 -9.45 -11.92
C ALA A 847 -31.11 -9.91 -12.05
N ARG A 848 -31.78 -10.30 -10.95
CA ARG A 848 -33.21 -10.65 -10.97
C ARG A 848 -34.10 -9.47 -11.35
N GLU A 849 -33.86 -8.29 -10.78
CA GLU A 849 -34.58 -7.06 -11.10
C GLU A 849 -34.46 -6.68 -12.59
N GLU A 850 -33.25 -6.81 -13.14
CA GLU A 850 -32.94 -6.52 -14.55
C GLU A 850 -33.24 -7.70 -15.51
N ARG A 851 -33.92 -8.76 -15.04
CA ARG A 851 -34.24 -9.99 -15.81
C ARG A 851 -33.02 -10.67 -16.44
N PHE A 852 -31.97 -10.86 -15.63
CA PHE A 852 -30.74 -11.60 -15.92
C PHE A 852 -30.00 -11.13 -17.19
N PRO A 853 -29.48 -9.89 -17.21
CA PRO A 853 -28.73 -9.40 -18.36
C PRO A 853 -27.38 -10.14 -18.48
N ARG A 854 -26.97 -10.45 -19.71
CA ARG A 854 -25.79 -11.29 -20.01
C ARG A 854 -24.51 -10.83 -19.28
N HIS A 855 -24.25 -9.52 -19.23
CA HIS A 855 -23.04 -8.98 -18.60
C HIS A 855 -22.99 -9.26 -17.08
N LEU A 856 -24.08 -9.07 -16.34
CA LEU A 856 -24.13 -9.41 -14.91
C LEU A 856 -24.00 -10.91 -14.66
N CYS A 857 -24.62 -11.74 -15.50
CA CYS A 857 -24.49 -13.20 -15.42
C CYS A 857 -23.02 -13.64 -15.56
N THR A 858 -22.26 -13.06 -16.49
CA THR A 858 -20.83 -13.38 -16.65
C THR A 858 -19.99 -12.94 -15.44
N ILE A 859 -20.29 -11.79 -14.84
CA ILE A 859 -19.60 -11.30 -13.63
C ILE A 859 -19.90 -12.23 -12.45
N LEU A 860 -21.17 -12.57 -12.25
CA LEU A 860 -21.61 -13.47 -11.18
C LEU A 860 -20.99 -14.86 -11.31
N GLN A 861 -20.95 -15.44 -12.52
CA GLN A 861 -20.29 -16.73 -12.74
C GLN A 861 -18.82 -16.72 -12.29
N ARG A 862 -18.07 -15.67 -12.65
CA ARG A 862 -16.67 -15.52 -12.23
C ARG A 862 -16.53 -15.37 -10.71
N LEU A 863 -17.35 -14.51 -10.09
CA LEU A 863 -17.30 -14.28 -8.65
C LEU A 863 -17.67 -15.53 -7.84
N ILE A 864 -18.70 -16.28 -8.28
CA ILE A 864 -19.13 -17.51 -7.63
C ILE A 864 -18.08 -18.60 -7.77
N HIS A 865 -17.46 -18.75 -8.95
CA HIS A 865 -16.38 -19.71 -9.14
C HIS A 865 -15.21 -19.45 -8.19
N VAL A 866 -14.78 -18.20 -8.06
CA VAL A 866 -13.71 -17.78 -7.12
C VAL A 866 -14.14 -17.92 -5.66
N ALA A 867 -15.42 -17.77 -5.33
CA ALA A 867 -15.92 -18.02 -3.98
C ALA A 867 -15.89 -19.51 -3.64
N LEU A 868 -16.36 -20.38 -4.54
CA LEU A 868 -16.41 -21.83 -4.33
C LEU A 868 -15.03 -22.50 -4.29
N SER A 869 -14.01 -21.89 -4.91
CA SER A 869 -12.62 -22.40 -4.85
C SER A 869 -11.92 -22.15 -3.51
N CYS A 870 -12.54 -21.44 -2.56
CA CYS A 870 -11.95 -21.19 -1.24
C CYS A 870 -11.97 -22.43 -0.34
N GLU A 871 -10.82 -22.78 0.25
CA GLU A 871 -10.66 -23.91 1.19
C GLU A 871 -11.61 -23.85 2.39
N PHE A 872 -12.05 -22.66 2.83
CA PHE A 872 -12.99 -22.48 3.94
C PHE A 872 -14.32 -23.24 3.77
N TYR A 873 -14.79 -23.44 2.54
CA TYR A 873 -16.02 -24.19 2.26
C TYR A 873 -15.83 -25.72 2.28
N SER A 874 -14.64 -26.20 2.68
CA SER A 874 -14.37 -27.61 3.03
C SER A 874 -14.61 -27.92 4.51
N ILE A 875 -14.65 -26.90 5.37
CA ILE A 875 -14.84 -27.05 6.82
C ILE A 875 -16.29 -27.46 7.13
N GLN A 876 -16.49 -28.46 7.99
CA GLN A 876 -17.81 -29.04 8.33
C GLN A 876 -18.64 -28.21 9.32
N HIS A 877 -18.48 -26.88 9.35
CA HIS A 877 -19.36 -26.02 10.14
C HIS A 877 -20.66 -25.73 9.39
N THR A 878 -21.79 -25.89 10.07
CA THR A 878 -23.15 -25.75 9.50
C THR A 878 -23.40 -24.41 8.80
N SER A 879 -22.85 -23.30 9.33
CA SER A 879 -22.98 -21.96 8.74
C SER A 879 -22.28 -21.83 7.37
N TYR A 880 -21.06 -22.38 7.23
CA TYR A 880 -20.31 -22.36 5.98
C TYR A 880 -20.90 -23.33 4.95
N GLN A 881 -21.42 -24.48 5.40
CA GLN A 881 -22.16 -25.41 4.54
C GLN A 881 -23.41 -24.74 3.96
N TYR A 882 -24.12 -23.94 4.76
CA TYR A 882 -25.27 -23.18 4.29
C TYR A 882 -24.90 -22.08 3.29
N GLN A 883 -23.84 -21.31 3.54
CA GLN A 883 -23.36 -20.31 2.57
C GLN A 883 -22.93 -20.95 1.25
N LYS A 884 -22.23 -22.10 1.31
CA LYS A 884 -21.86 -22.89 0.13
C LYS A 884 -23.09 -23.35 -0.64
N PHE A 885 -24.10 -23.86 0.07
CA PHE A 885 -25.39 -24.24 -0.52
C PHE A 885 -26.03 -23.07 -1.26
N GLN A 886 -26.08 -21.88 -0.65
CA GLN A 886 -26.63 -20.69 -1.30
C GLN A 886 -25.84 -20.29 -2.55
N LEU A 887 -24.50 -20.30 -2.51
CA LEU A 887 -23.66 -20.02 -3.69
C LEU A 887 -23.90 -21.04 -4.82
N LEU A 888 -24.08 -22.31 -4.51
CA LEU A 888 -24.39 -23.35 -5.49
C LEU A 888 -25.77 -23.16 -6.12
N LEU A 889 -26.79 -22.79 -5.34
CA LEU A 889 -28.10 -22.41 -5.87
C LEU A 889 -28.03 -21.15 -6.75
N CYS A 890 -27.17 -20.19 -6.42
CA CYS A 890 -26.94 -19.01 -7.26
C CYS A 890 -26.30 -19.43 -8.60
N ALA A 891 -25.26 -20.29 -8.56
CA ALA A 891 -24.58 -20.80 -9.74
C ALA A 891 -25.53 -21.56 -10.67
N SER A 892 -26.40 -22.39 -10.09
CA SER A 892 -27.36 -23.18 -10.85
C SER A 892 -28.42 -22.30 -11.52
N GLU A 893 -28.99 -21.31 -10.81
CA GLU A 893 -29.96 -20.38 -11.41
C GLU A 893 -29.34 -19.56 -12.54
N ILE A 894 -28.11 -19.05 -12.37
CA ILE A 894 -27.44 -18.30 -13.45
C ILE A 894 -27.15 -19.21 -14.65
N SER A 895 -26.79 -20.47 -14.41
CA SER A 895 -26.55 -21.45 -15.47
C SER A 895 -27.84 -21.77 -16.24
N LEU A 896 -28.97 -21.91 -15.53
CA LEU A 896 -30.30 -22.11 -16.13
C LEU A 896 -30.69 -20.93 -17.02
N GLN A 897 -30.59 -19.70 -16.51
CA GLN A 897 -30.92 -18.48 -17.27
C GLN A 897 -29.94 -18.23 -18.43
N GLY A 898 -28.69 -18.67 -18.30
CA GLY A 898 -27.67 -18.62 -19.35
C GLY A 898 -27.77 -19.72 -20.42
N GLY A 899 -28.72 -20.66 -20.30
CA GLY A 899 -28.90 -21.79 -21.22
C GLY A 899 -27.93 -22.97 -21.02
N ASN A 900 -27.12 -22.98 -19.96
CA ASN A 900 -26.21 -24.08 -19.63
C ASN A 900 -26.89 -25.07 -18.67
N ILE A 901 -27.73 -25.94 -19.22
CA ILE A 901 -28.54 -26.90 -18.47
C ILE A 901 -27.66 -27.92 -17.71
N THR A 902 -26.58 -28.42 -18.32
CA THR A 902 -25.66 -29.37 -17.70
C THR A 902 -24.94 -28.78 -16.48
N GLY A 903 -24.49 -27.52 -16.59
CA GLY A 903 -23.94 -26.77 -15.47
C GLY A 903 -24.95 -26.57 -14.34
N CYS A 904 -26.21 -26.27 -14.67
CA CYS A 904 -27.29 -26.15 -13.70
C CYS A 904 -27.50 -27.45 -12.91
N ILE A 905 -27.60 -28.59 -13.60
CA ILE A 905 -27.79 -29.92 -12.97
C ILE A 905 -26.61 -30.25 -12.04
N ASN A 906 -25.38 -30.03 -12.49
CA ASN A 906 -24.19 -30.34 -11.69
C ASN A 906 -24.14 -29.52 -10.39
N HIS A 907 -24.40 -28.21 -10.47
CA HIS A 907 -24.43 -27.34 -9.29
C HIS A 907 -25.58 -27.71 -8.35
N ALA A 908 -26.77 -28.00 -8.88
CA ALA A 908 -27.91 -28.38 -8.06
C ALA A 908 -27.74 -29.75 -7.37
N LYS A 909 -27.14 -30.75 -8.05
CA LYS A 909 -26.75 -32.04 -7.43
C LYS A 909 -25.72 -31.85 -6.32
N SER A 910 -24.73 -30.98 -6.55
CA SER A 910 -23.74 -30.69 -5.50
C SER A 910 -24.36 -29.97 -4.30
N ALA A 911 -25.41 -29.18 -4.50
CA ALA A 911 -26.14 -28.51 -3.42
C ALA A 911 -27.01 -29.50 -2.62
N SER A 912 -27.72 -30.42 -3.28
CA SER A 912 -28.55 -31.43 -2.59
C SER A 912 -27.72 -32.46 -1.82
N ALA A 913 -26.47 -32.72 -2.23
CA ALA A 913 -25.56 -33.63 -1.54
C ALA A 913 -25.01 -33.10 -0.19
N LEU A 914 -25.26 -31.84 0.18
CA LEU A 914 -24.75 -31.26 1.42
C LEU A 914 -25.52 -31.76 2.66
N LEU A 915 -24.82 -31.84 3.80
CA LEU A 915 -25.39 -32.21 5.10
C LEU A 915 -26.10 -31.02 5.75
N LEU A 916 -27.33 -30.74 5.31
CA LEU A 916 -28.19 -29.66 5.81
C LEU A 916 -29.57 -30.21 6.22
N PRO A 917 -30.33 -29.50 7.07
CA PRO A 917 -31.72 -29.85 7.37
C PRO A 917 -32.57 -30.02 6.11
N ASP A 918 -33.51 -30.95 6.14
CA ASP A 918 -34.30 -31.36 4.97
C ASP A 918 -35.11 -30.20 4.35
N ALA A 919 -35.55 -29.25 5.19
CA ALA A 919 -36.21 -28.02 4.76
C ALA A 919 -35.39 -27.17 3.77
N TYR A 920 -34.06 -27.22 3.85
CA TYR A 920 -33.16 -26.54 2.90
C TYR A 920 -32.86 -27.40 1.68
N ARG A 921 -32.63 -28.71 1.88
CA ARG A 921 -32.39 -29.67 0.78
C ARG A 921 -33.53 -29.68 -0.22
N PHE A 922 -34.76 -29.46 0.24
CA PHE A 922 -35.94 -29.23 -0.58
C PHE A 922 -35.67 -28.27 -1.77
N PHE A 923 -34.98 -27.15 -1.54
CA PHE A 923 -34.71 -26.16 -2.59
C PHE A 923 -33.67 -26.62 -3.61
N GLY A 924 -32.75 -27.52 -3.23
CA GLY A 924 -31.83 -28.17 -4.16
C GLY A 924 -32.57 -29.08 -5.13
N HIS A 925 -33.47 -29.91 -4.61
CA HIS A 925 -34.32 -30.80 -5.40
C HIS A 925 -35.35 -30.04 -6.25
N LEU A 926 -35.93 -28.95 -5.73
CA LEU A 926 -36.82 -28.06 -6.49
C LEU A 926 -36.11 -27.42 -7.69
N LEU A 927 -34.81 -27.12 -7.56
CA LEU A 927 -34.04 -26.56 -8.66
C LEU A 927 -33.59 -27.64 -9.66
N LEU A 928 -33.35 -28.87 -9.20
CA LEU A 928 -33.15 -30.03 -10.07
C LEU A 928 -34.40 -30.33 -10.91
N SER A 929 -35.59 -30.31 -10.32
CA SER A 929 -36.83 -30.52 -11.07
C SER A 929 -37.04 -29.44 -12.13
N ARG A 930 -36.73 -28.17 -11.84
CA ARG A 930 -36.69 -27.08 -12.84
C ARG A 930 -35.65 -27.31 -13.94
N ALA A 931 -34.47 -27.84 -13.60
CA ALA A 931 -33.42 -28.10 -14.59
C ALA A 931 -33.78 -29.26 -15.53
N TYR A 932 -34.33 -30.36 -15.00
CA TYR A 932 -34.79 -31.50 -15.80
C TYR A 932 -36.03 -31.16 -16.65
N ALA A 933 -36.92 -30.29 -16.15
CA ALA A 933 -37.99 -29.70 -16.95
C ALA A 933 -37.44 -28.96 -18.18
N ALA A 934 -36.41 -28.14 -17.99
CA ALA A 934 -35.77 -27.40 -19.09
C ALA A 934 -35.01 -28.32 -20.06
N GLU A 935 -34.47 -29.45 -19.57
CA GLU A 935 -33.84 -30.50 -20.40
C GLU A 935 -34.87 -31.33 -21.20
N GLY A 936 -36.11 -31.40 -20.72
CA GLY A 936 -37.16 -32.27 -21.27
C GLY A 936 -37.17 -33.70 -20.72
N ASN A 937 -36.49 -33.96 -19.60
CA ASN A 937 -36.39 -35.29 -18.99
C ASN A 937 -37.49 -35.50 -17.94
N MET A 938 -38.63 -36.06 -18.36
CA MET A 938 -39.81 -36.23 -17.52
C MET A 938 -39.62 -37.26 -16.38
N LEU A 939 -38.81 -38.30 -16.58
CA LEU A 939 -38.57 -39.34 -15.57
C LEU A 939 -37.82 -38.78 -14.36
N ASN A 940 -36.68 -38.14 -14.60
CA ASN A 940 -35.89 -37.53 -13.52
C ASN A 940 -36.64 -36.36 -12.85
N LEU A 941 -37.50 -35.66 -13.60
CA LEU A 941 -38.33 -34.61 -13.03
C LEU A 941 -39.34 -35.18 -12.01
N GLN A 942 -39.95 -36.33 -12.31
CA GLN A 942 -40.89 -36.99 -11.42
C GLN A 942 -40.20 -37.49 -10.15
N ASP A 943 -39.03 -38.13 -10.28
CA ASP A 943 -38.24 -38.61 -9.14
C ASP A 943 -37.85 -37.46 -8.17
N GLU A 944 -37.38 -36.33 -8.71
CA GLU A 944 -37.00 -35.20 -7.86
C GLU A 944 -38.22 -34.46 -7.27
N TYR A 945 -39.37 -34.49 -7.96
CA TYR A 945 -40.63 -33.97 -7.45
C TYR A 945 -41.13 -34.78 -6.25
N GLU A 946 -41.09 -36.10 -6.32
CA GLU A 946 -41.46 -36.99 -5.20
C GLU A 946 -40.56 -36.75 -3.98
N ARG A 947 -39.24 -36.61 -4.19
CA ARG A 947 -38.30 -36.24 -3.12
C ARG A 947 -38.61 -34.89 -2.45
N CYS A 948 -39.09 -33.90 -3.20
CA CYS A 948 -39.53 -32.63 -2.62
C CYS A 948 -40.72 -32.84 -1.66
N LEU A 949 -41.66 -33.73 -1.98
CA LEU A 949 -42.79 -34.05 -1.10
C LEU A 949 -42.34 -34.78 0.17
N GLU A 950 -41.36 -35.67 0.07
CA GLU A 950 -40.79 -36.41 1.20
C GLU A 950 -40.04 -35.50 2.19
N LEU A 951 -39.17 -34.61 1.70
CA LEU A 951 -38.30 -33.77 2.54
C LEU A 951 -39.08 -32.73 3.35
N LYS A 952 -40.22 -32.25 2.81
CA LYS A 952 -41.05 -31.15 3.33
C LYS A 952 -40.24 -29.85 3.56
N THR A 953 -40.95 -28.73 3.70
CA THR A 953 -40.31 -27.45 3.97
C THR A 953 -41.19 -26.54 4.83
N ASP A 954 -40.56 -25.83 5.75
CA ASP A 954 -41.21 -24.81 6.57
C ASP A 954 -41.27 -23.45 5.83
N TYR A 955 -40.75 -23.39 4.59
CA TYR A 955 -40.77 -22.19 3.78
C TYR A 955 -41.93 -22.20 2.79
N VAL A 956 -42.92 -21.33 3.06
CA VAL A 956 -44.16 -21.17 2.29
C VAL A 956 -43.92 -20.99 0.78
N ILE A 957 -42.82 -20.32 0.38
CA ILE A 957 -42.48 -20.07 -1.03
C ILE A 957 -42.11 -21.36 -1.79
N GLY A 958 -41.55 -22.36 -1.10
CA GLY A 958 -41.18 -23.63 -1.70
C GLY A 958 -42.39 -24.39 -2.22
N TRP A 959 -43.46 -24.45 -1.41
CA TRP A 959 -44.74 -25.07 -1.79
C TRP A 959 -45.44 -24.36 -2.95
N MET A 960 -45.38 -23.01 -3.00
CA MET A 960 -45.89 -22.25 -4.15
C MET A 960 -45.16 -22.59 -5.45
N CYS A 961 -43.83 -22.62 -5.42
CA CYS A 961 -43.03 -22.97 -6.59
C CYS A 961 -43.29 -24.41 -7.05
N LEU A 962 -43.43 -25.35 -6.11
CA LEU A 962 -43.75 -26.74 -6.41
C LEU A 962 -45.14 -26.88 -7.05
N LYS A 963 -46.15 -26.12 -6.58
CA LYS A 963 -47.49 -26.10 -7.16
C LYS A 963 -47.51 -25.58 -8.60
N VAL A 964 -46.70 -24.56 -8.89
CA VAL A 964 -46.53 -24.05 -10.25
C VAL A 964 -45.93 -25.13 -11.16
N MET A 965 -44.90 -25.83 -10.69
CA MET A 965 -44.27 -26.92 -11.45
C MET A 965 -45.22 -28.08 -11.72
N GLU A 966 -45.97 -28.54 -10.71
CA GLU A 966 -47.00 -29.58 -10.84
C GLU A 966 -48.00 -29.22 -11.96
N SER A 967 -48.43 -27.95 -11.99
CA SER A 967 -49.43 -27.49 -12.94
C SER A 967 -48.94 -27.32 -14.38
N LEU A 968 -47.66 -26.98 -14.57
CA LEU A 968 -47.07 -26.71 -15.90
C LEU A 968 -46.68 -27.99 -16.64
N TYR A 969 -46.26 -29.02 -15.92
CA TYR A 969 -45.70 -30.25 -16.49
C TYR A 969 -46.60 -31.48 -16.27
N GLU A 970 -47.79 -31.30 -15.68
CA GLU A 970 -48.78 -32.36 -15.42
C GLU A 970 -48.20 -33.60 -14.71
N VAL A 971 -47.30 -33.37 -13.74
CA VAL A 971 -46.71 -34.42 -12.91
C VAL A 971 -47.82 -35.04 -12.05
N GLN A 972 -48.07 -36.34 -12.18
CA GLN A 972 -49.17 -37.00 -11.47
C GLN A 972 -48.87 -37.09 -9.96
N ALA A 973 -49.67 -36.39 -9.14
CA ALA A 973 -49.70 -36.57 -7.69
C ALA A 973 -51.10 -36.27 -7.12
N ASP A 974 -51.38 -36.82 -5.94
CA ASP A 974 -52.64 -36.64 -5.21
C ASP A 974 -53.00 -35.16 -5.05
N THR A 975 -54.19 -34.78 -5.53
CA THR A 975 -54.58 -33.39 -5.81
C THR A 975 -54.54 -32.42 -4.62
N ASN A 976 -54.43 -32.92 -3.38
CA ASN A 976 -54.61 -32.13 -2.15
C ASN A 976 -53.36 -32.07 -1.23
N THR A 977 -52.27 -32.78 -1.55
CA THR A 977 -51.10 -32.89 -0.64
C THR A 977 -50.38 -31.55 -0.41
N ILE A 978 -50.14 -30.79 -1.48
CA ILE A 978 -49.47 -29.47 -1.42
C ILE A 978 -50.31 -28.43 -0.66
N GLU A 979 -51.63 -28.47 -0.82
CA GLU A 979 -52.53 -27.53 -0.13
C GLU A 979 -52.60 -27.81 1.37
N LEU A 980 -52.55 -29.08 1.77
CA LEU A 980 -52.47 -29.48 3.17
C LEU A 980 -51.14 -29.08 3.80
N SER A 981 -50.00 -29.36 3.13
CA SER A 981 -48.68 -28.99 3.64
C SER A 981 -48.47 -27.47 3.73
N PHE A 982 -48.99 -26.71 2.76
CA PHE A 982 -49.02 -25.25 2.81
C PHE A 982 -49.80 -24.73 4.03
N ASN A 983 -50.96 -25.33 4.34
CA ASN A 983 -51.77 -24.94 5.48
C ASN A 983 -51.16 -25.35 6.83
N GLU A 984 -50.43 -26.46 6.91
CA GLU A 984 -49.67 -26.86 8.09
C GLU A 984 -48.52 -25.88 8.38
N CYS A 985 -47.76 -25.50 7.36
CA CYS A 985 -46.66 -24.54 7.45
C CYS A 985 -47.13 -23.17 8.01
N LEU A 986 -48.34 -22.73 7.65
CA LEU A 986 -48.92 -21.47 8.13
C LEU A 986 -49.38 -21.47 9.59
N LYS A 987 -49.55 -22.64 10.24
CA LYS A 987 -49.98 -22.70 11.65
C LYS A 987 -48.90 -22.21 12.62
N GLN A 988 -47.65 -22.08 12.18
CA GLN A 988 -46.50 -21.72 13.02
C GLN A 988 -46.19 -20.21 13.06
N GLY A 989 -46.77 -19.37 12.19
CA GLY A 989 -46.45 -17.93 12.10
C GLY A 989 -47.67 -17.00 12.19
N ASN A 990 -47.74 -16.16 13.23
CA ASN A 990 -48.96 -15.40 13.56
C ASN A 990 -49.22 -14.12 12.72
N ASN A 991 -48.19 -13.40 12.25
CA ASN A 991 -48.38 -12.04 11.70
C ASN A 991 -48.43 -11.92 10.16
N SER A 992 -48.06 -12.96 9.40
CA SER A 992 -48.00 -12.92 7.91
C SER A 992 -48.98 -13.85 7.19
N ARG A 993 -49.83 -14.56 7.94
CA ARG A 993 -50.71 -15.62 7.43
C ARG A 993 -51.69 -15.15 6.34
N LEU A 994 -52.28 -13.97 6.50
CA LEU A 994 -53.25 -13.42 5.54
C LEU A 994 -52.59 -13.02 4.20
N ILE A 995 -51.35 -12.54 4.24
CA ILE A 995 -50.62 -12.11 3.04
C ILE A 995 -50.19 -13.33 2.23
N TRP A 996 -49.68 -14.36 2.89
CA TRP A 996 -49.24 -15.58 2.22
C TRP A 996 -50.40 -16.39 1.64
N THR A 997 -51.54 -16.46 2.33
CA THR A 997 -52.75 -17.09 1.78
C THR A 997 -53.30 -16.32 0.58
N ALA A 998 -53.25 -14.99 0.58
CA ALA A 998 -53.62 -14.20 -0.60
C ALA A 998 -52.69 -14.46 -1.80
N LYS A 999 -51.37 -14.52 -1.58
CA LYS A 999 -50.38 -14.84 -2.63
C LYS A 999 -50.57 -16.25 -3.21
N PHE A 1000 -50.85 -17.24 -2.37
CA PHE A 1000 -51.12 -18.61 -2.81
C PHE A 1000 -52.39 -18.69 -3.67
N ASN A 1001 -53.46 -17.99 -3.27
CA ASN A 1001 -54.68 -17.91 -4.07
C ASN A 1001 -54.47 -17.19 -5.41
N LEU A 1002 -53.56 -16.21 -5.49
CA LEU A 1002 -53.14 -15.62 -6.76
C LEU A 1002 -52.44 -16.65 -7.65
N VAL A 1003 -51.54 -17.46 -7.09
CA VAL A 1003 -50.84 -18.52 -7.85
C VAL A 1003 -51.85 -19.54 -8.38
N LEU A 1004 -52.80 -19.99 -7.56
CA LEU A 1004 -53.89 -20.86 -8.01
C LEU A 1004 -54.73 -20.21 -9.12
N GLY A 1005 -55.06 -18.92 -8.98
CA GLY A 1005 -55.73 -18.16 -10.03
C GLY A 1005 -54.96 -18.17 -11.36
N PHE A 1006 -53.64 -18.00 -11.32
CA PHE A 1006 -52.78 -18.10 -12.51
C PHE A 1006 -52.76 -19.51 -13.12
N VAL A 1007 -52.72 -20.56 -12.28
CA VAL A 1007 -52.77 -21.95 -12.74
C VAL A 1007 -54.08 -22.24 -13.48
N PHE A 1008 -55.22 -21.78 -12.94
CA PHE A 1008 -56.52 -21.93 -13.61
C PHE A 1008 -56.61 -21.13 -14.91
N LEU A 1009 -55.98 -19.95 -14.98
CA LEU A 1009 -55.87 -19.18 -16.22
C LEU A 1009 -55.12 -19.93 -17.32
N TRP A 1010 -54.02 -20.62 -17.01
CA TRP A 1010 -53.29 -21.43 -17.98
C TRP A 1010 -54.14 -22.59 -18.52
N LYS A 1011 -54.96 -23.20 -17.66
CA LYS A 1011 -55.94 -24.23 -18.04
C LYS A 1011 -57.20 -23.67 -18.72
N LYS A 1012 -57.27 -22.34 -18.93
CA LYS A 1012 -58.42 -21.61 -19.48
C LYS A 1012 -59.73 -21.76 -18.68
N ASP A 1013 -59.64 -22.08 -17.39
CA ASP A 1013 -60.78 -22.11 -16.47
C ASP A 1013 -60.93 -20.75 -15.76
N PHE A 1014 -61.65 -19.84 -16.42
CA PHE A 1014 -61.82 -18.47 -15.94
C PHE A 1014 -62.69 -18.36 -14.67
N PHE A 1015 -63.65 -19.27 -14.47
CA PHE A 1015 -64.53 -19.23 -13.28
C PHE A 1015 -63.78 -19.62 -12.01
N SER A 1016 -62.99 -20.68 -12.05
CA SER A 1016 -62.15 -21.08 -10.92
C SER A 1016 -61.07 -20.01 -10.64
N ALA A 1017 -60.52 -19.39 -11.69
CA ALA A 1017 -59.58 -18.30 -11.56
C ALA A 1017 -60.18 -17.06 -10.86
N GLU A 1018 -61.41 -16.68 -11.22
CA GLU A 1018 -62.13 -15.56 -10.59
C GLU A 1018 -62.33 -15.82 -9.09
N LYS A 1019 -62.82 -17.00 -8.72
CA LYS A 1019 -63.08 -17.37 -7.32
C LYS A 1019 -61.83 -17.29 -6.45
N CYS A 1020 -60.71 -17.84 -6.92
CA CYS A 1020 -59.43 -17.76 -6.22
C CYS A 1020 -58.93 -16.33 -6.08
N LEU A 1021 -59.04 -15.51 -7.13
CA LEU A 1021 -58.61 -14.11 -7.07
C LEU A 1021 -59.54 -13.24 -6.22
N ALA A 1022 -60.85 -13.56 -6.15
CA ALA A 1022 -61.81 -12.89 -5.28
C ALA A 1022 -61.46 -13.15 -3.81
N GLN A 1023 -61.13 -14.40 -3.50
CA GLN A 1023 -60.65 -14.81 -2.19
C GLN A 1023 -59.32 -14.12 -1.85
N ALA A 1024 -58.37 -14.04 -2.79
CA ALA A 1024 -57.12 -13.30 -2.60
C ALA A 1024 -57.36 -11.80 -2.30
N CYS A 1025 -58.26 -11.15 -3.05
CA CYS A 1025 -58.64 -9.75 -2.83
C CYS A 1025 -59.29 -9.51 -1.46
N SER A 1026 -60.03 -10.50 -0.93
CA SER A 1026 -60.66 -10.40 0.39
C SER A 1026 -59.66 -10.45 1.55
N LEU A 1027 -58.54 -11.15 1.35
CA LEU A 1027 -57.49 -11.38 2.36
C LEU A 1027 -56.42 -10.27 2.35
N ALA A 1028 -56.06 -9.75 1.18
CA ALA A 1028 -55.06 -8.71 0.99
C ALA A 1028 -55.64 -7.47 0.31
N GLY A 1029 -56.57 -6.79 1.01
CA GLY A 1029 -57.36 -5.68 0.47
C GLY A 1029 -56.61 -4.37 0.13
N ALA A 1030 -55.29 -4.33 0.26
CA ALA A 1030 -54.46 -3.17 -0.05
C ALA A 1030 -53.65 -3.30 -1.36
N GLU A 1031 -53.54 -4.51 -1.93
CA GLU A 1031 -52.66 -4.78 -3.08
C GLU A 1031 -53.35 -4.46 -4.42
N SER A 1032 -52.87 -3.44 -5.12
CA SER A 1032 -53.46 -2.97 -6.40
C SER A 1032 -53.42 -4.02 -7.52
N CYS A 1033 -52.40 -4.88 -7.55
CA CYS A 1033 -52.23 -5.92 -8.57
C CYS A 1033 -53.31 -7.02 -8.48
N LEU A 1034 -53.73 -7.40 -7.27
CA LEU A 1034 -54.78 -8.41 -7.07
C LEU A 1034 -56.11 -7.94 -7.64
N PHE A 1035 -56.47 -6.69 -7.35
CA PHE A 1035 -57.69 -6.08 -7.86
C PHE A 1035 -57.66 -5.86 -9.37
N LEU A 1036 -56.49 -5.57 -9.94
CA LEU A 1036 -56.31 -5.47 -11.39
C LEU A 1036 -56.56 -6.83 -12.06
N CYS A 1037 -55.89 -7.90 -11.60
CA CYS A 1037 -56.06 -9.25 -12.15
C CYS A 1037 -57.51 -9.72 -12.03
N HIS A 1038 -58.13 -9.57 -10.86
CA HIS A 1038 -59.55 -9.88 -10.66
C HIS A 1038 -60.44 -9.08 -11.61
N GLY A 1039 -60.20 -7.77 -11.73
CA GLY A 1039 -60.96 -6.90 -12.62
C GLY A 1039 -60.88 -7.34 -14.09
N THR A 1040 -59.69 -7.67 -14.58
CA THR A 1040 -59.48 -8.13 -15.95
C THR A 1040 -60.19 -9.46 -16.26
N ILE A 1041 -60.19 -10.39 -15.32
CA ILE A 1041 -60.82 -11.71 -15.52
C ILE A 1041 -62.34 -11.56 -15.50
N CYS A 1042 -62.89 -10.74 -14.61
CA CYS A 1042 -64.32 -10.42 -14.64
C CYS A 1042 -64.73 -9.79 -15.98
N MET A 1043 -63.92 -8.90 -16.57
CA MET A 1043 -64.19 -8.36 -17.91
C MET A 1043 -64.15 -9.45 -18.99
N GLU A 1044 -63.22 -10.39 -18.89
CA GLU A 1044 -63.06 -11.47 -19.86
C GLU A 1044 -64.19 -12.51 -19.78
N ILE A 1045 -64.65 -12.84 -18.56
CA ILE A 1045 -65.85 -13.66 -18.34
C ILE A 1045 -67.07 -12.95 -18.91
N ALA A 1046 -67.23 -11.65 -18.65
CA ALA A 1046 -68.33 -10.88 -19.22
C ALA A 1046 -68.28 -10.86 -20.75
N ARG A 1047 -67.09 -10.78 -21.36
CA ARG A 1047 -66.92 -10.84 -22.81
C ARG A 1047 -67.34 -12.18 -23.41
N GLN A 1048 -67.03 -13.28 -22.73
CA GLN A 1048 -67.34 -14.63 -23.22
C GLN A 1048 -68.82 -14.99 -23.02
N TYR A 1049 -69.38 -14.67 -21.85
CA TYR A 1049 -70.71 -15.11 -21.42
C TYR A 1049 -71.80 -14.02 -21.47
N HIS A 1050 -71.44 -12.79 -21.86
CA HIS A 1050 -72.37 -11.66 -22.06
C HIS A 1050 -73.13 -11.26 -20.77
N ASP A 1051 -72.54 -11.51 -19.60
CA ASP A 1051 -73.16 -11.25 -18.30
C ASP A 1051 -72.73 -9.89 -17.72
N SER A 1052 -73.73 -9.02 -17.54
CA SER A 1052 -73.56 -7.68 -16.96
C SER A 1052 -73.12 -7.69 -15.49
N HIS A 1053 -73.37 -8.77 -14.75
CA HIS A 1053 -72.98 -8.89 -13.35
C HIS A 1053 -71.45 -8.83 -13.19
N PHE A 1054 -70.72 -9.56 -14.04
CA PHE A 1054 -69.25 -9.59 -14.01
C PHE A 1054 -68.64 -8.25 -14.44
N LEU A 1055 -69.28 -7.47 -15.31
CA LEU A 1055 -68.85 -6.09 -15.60
C LEU A 1055 -68.94 -5.19 -14.36
N SER A 1056 -69.99 -5.34 -13.54
CA SER A 1056 -70.13 -4.57 -12.30
C SER A 1056 -69.04 -4.91 -11.26
N LEU A 1057 -68.68 -6.20 -11.16
CA LEU A 1057 -67.58 -6.68 -10.32
C LEU A 1057 -66.23 -6.19 -10.84
N ALA A 1058 -66.03 -6.18 -12.16
CA ALA A 1058 -64.83 -5.64 -12.78
C ALA A 1058 -64.62 -4.15 -12.44
N VAL A 1059 -65.65 -3.32 -12.61
CA VAL A 1059 -65.58 -1.88 -12.25
C VAL A 1059 -65.26 -1.70 -10.76
N ARG A 1060 -65.89 -2.48 -9.88
CA ARG A 1060 -65.62 -2.41 -8.44
C ARG A 1060 -64.18 -2.76 -8.09
N SER A 1061 -63.62 -3.79 -8.71
CA SER A 1061 -62.23 -4.20 -8.45
C SER A 1061 -61.24 -3.23 -9.09
N LEU A 1062 -61.43 -2.83 -10.35
CA LEU A 1062 -60.52 -1.88 -11.01
C LEU A 1062 -60.54 -0.49 -10.35
N THR A 1063 -61.69 -0.01 -9.84
CA THR A 1063 -61.75 1.25 -9.09
C THR A 1063 -61.02 1.15 -7.76
N LYS A 1064 -61.05 -0.01 -7.10
CA LYS A 1064 -60.20 -0.28 -5.94
C LYS A 1064 -58.73 -0.29 -6.34
N ALA A 1065 -58.35 -0.97 -7.43
CA ALA A 1065 -56.98 -1.01 -7.95
C ALA A 1065 -56.43 0.40 -8.21
N GLN A 1066 -57.24 1.28 -8.83
CA GLN A 1066 -56.88 2.68 -9.10
C GLN A 1066 -56.71 3.51 -7.82
N LYS A 1067 -57.51 3.25 -6.78
CA LYS A 1067 -57.42 3.95 -5.48
C LYS A 1067 -56.26 3.46 -4.62
N THR A 1068 -55.90 2.18 -4.73
CA THR A 1068 -54.82 1.57 -3.94
C THR A 1068 -53.46 1.65 -4.62
N SER A 1069 -53.40 1.89 -5.93
CA SER A 1069 -52.13 2.04 -6.66
C SER A 1069 -51.40 3.33 -6.27
N PHE A 1070 -50.14 3.19 -5.83
CA PHE A 1070 -49.27 4.32 -5.49
C PHE A 1070 -48.84 5.15 -6.72
N VAL A 1071 -48.67 4.49 -7.87
CA VAL A 1071 -48.44 5.11 -9.17
C VAL A 1071 -49.71 4.93 -9.99
N GLN A 1072 -50.15 5.96 -10.72
CA GLN A 1072 -51.28 5.82 -11.64
C GLN A 1072 -50.90 4.84 -12.75
N LEU A 1073 -51.31 3.58 -12.59
CA LEU A 1073 -51.10 2.52 -13.58
C LEU A 1073 -51.99 2.81 -14.78
N PRO A 1074 -51.43 3.12 -15.96
CA PRO A 1074 -52.25 3.57 -17.07
C PRO A 1074 -53.30 2.52 -17.48
N VAL A 1075 -52.91 1.26 -17.61
CA VAL A 1075 -53.82 0.18 -18.05
C VAL A 1075 -55.11 0.07 -17.21
N VAL A 1076 -55.09 0.46 -15.93
CA VAL A 1076 -56.27 0.41 -15.05
C VAL A 1076 -57.35 1.42 -15.47
N SER A 1077 -56.99 2.65 -15.81
CA SER A 1077 -57.94 3.68 -16.24
C SER A 1077 -58.56 3.37 -17.59
N LEU A 1078 -57.79 2.78 -18.51
CA LEU A 1078 -58.32 2.30 -19.80
C LEU A 1078 -59.34 1.17 -19.62
N LEU A 1079 -59.01 0.16 -18.80
CA LEU A 1079 -59.91 -0.97 -18.52
C LEU A 1079 -61.18 -0.50 -17.80
N LEU A 1080 -61.05 0.45 -16.86
CA LEU A 1080 -62.20 1.08 -16.22
C LEU A 1080 -63.10 1.79 -17.21
N ALA A 1081 -62.51 2.58 -18.11
CA ALA A 1081 -63.25 3.26 -19.16
C ALA A 1081 -63.99 2.23 -20.03
N GLN A 1082 -63.32 1.16 -20.47
CA GLN A 1082 -63.94 0.12 -21.28
C GLN A 1082 -65.11 -0.59 -20.57
N ALA A 1083 -64.95 -0.92 -19.29
CA ALA A 1083 -66.00 -1.56 -18.50
C ALA A 1083 -67.20 -0.62 -18.25
N GLU A 1084 -66.96 0.64 -17.92
CA GLU A 1084 -68.02 1.64 -17.68
C GLU A 1084 -68.73 2.06 -18.98
N GLY A 1085 -68.00 2.14 -20.10
CA GLY A 1085 -68.56 2.38 -21.43
C GLY A 1085 -69.46 1.22 -21.88
N SER A 1086 -69.08 -0.01 -21.57
CA SER A 1086 -69.90 -1.22 -21.84
C SER A 1086 -71.19 -1.25 -20.99
N LEU A 1087 -71.19 -0.59 -19.82
CA LEU A 1087 -72.36 -0.36 -18.98
C LEU A 1087 -73.14 0.92 -19.36
N SER A 1088 -72.84 1.55 -20.50
CA SER A 1088 -73.48 2.77 -21.03
C SER A 1088 -73.34 4.04 -20.18
N SER A 1089 -72.31 4.16 -19.34
CA SER A 1089 -72.04 5.37 -18.54
C SER A 1089 -71.05 6.32 -19.24
N ILE A 1090 -71.58 7.22 -20.08
CA ILE A 1090 -70.77 8.11 -20.95
C ILE A 1090 -69.88 9.07 -20.13
N GLU A 1091 -70.41 9.71 -19.09
CA GLU A 1091 -69.66 10.68 -18.27
C GLU A 1091 -68.45 10.06 -17.56
N LYS A 1092 -68.59 8.83 -17.06
CA LYS A 1092 -67.52 8.13 -16.35
C LYS A 1092 -66.47 7.56 -17.31
N TRP A 1093 -66.92 7.06 -18.47
CA TRP A 1093 -66.06 6.65 -19.57
C TRP A 1093 -65.14 7.78 -20.05
N GLU A 1094 -65.69 8.98 -20.27
CA GLU A 1094 -64.93 10.17 -20.65
C GLU A 1094 -63.93 10.59 -19.59
N LYS A 1095 -64.35 10.62 -18.32
CA LYS A 1095 -63.47 10.98 -17.20
C LYS A 1095 -62.25 10.06 -17.09
N ASN A 1096 -62.46 8.75 -17.21
CA ASN A 1096 -61.38 7.76 -17.09
C ASN A 1096 -60.46 7.74 -18.31
N LEU A 1097 -60.97 7.95 -19.52
CA LEU A 1097 -60.16 8.14 -20.73
C LEU A 1097 -59.29 9.39 -20.67
N ARG A 1098 -59.81 10.50 -20.12
CA ARG A 1098 -59.03 11.72 -19.93
C ARG A 1098 -57.89 11.53 -18.95
N LEU A 1099 -58.15 10.87 -17.82
CA LEU A 1099 -57.09 10.51 -16.88
C LEU A 1099 -56.00 9.70 -17.58
N GLU A 1100 -56.41 8.69 -18.36
CA GLU A 1100 -55.49 7.84 -19.12
C GLU A 1100 -54.65 8.58 -20.16
N TRP A 1101 -55.23 9.59 -20.82
CA TRP A 1101 -54.52 10.37 -21.82
C TRP A 1101 -53.28 11.08 -21.26
N PHE A 1102 -53.37 11.53 -20.01
CA PHE A 1102 -52.30 12.27 -19.34
C PHE A 1102 -51.34 11.38 -18.53
N THR A 1103 -51.70 10.13 -18.25
CA THR A 1103 -50.80 9.18 -17.55
C THR A 1103 -49.68 8.65 -18.43
N TRP A 1104 -49.89 8.54 -19.75
CA TRP A 1104 -48.87 8.08 -20.69
C TRP A 1104 -47.97 9.23 -21.20
N PRO A 1105 -46.64 9.03 -21.25
CA PRO A 1105 -45.78 9.92 -22.03
C PRO A 1105 -46.19 9.86 -23.52
N PRO A 1106 -46.10 10.98 -24.26
CA PRO A 1106 -46.69 11.12 -25.59
C PRO A 1106 -46.22 10.07 -26.60
N GLU A 1107 -44.98 9.57 -26.45
CA GLU A 1107 -44.35 8.57 -27.33
C GLU A 1107 -44.79 7.13 -27.08
N MET A 1108 -45.31 6.80 -25.89
CA MET A 1108 -45.68 5.41 -25.51
C MET A 1108 -47.19 5.17 -25.47
N ARG A 1109 -48.00 6.13 -25.94
CA ARG A 1109 -49.47 6.00 -25.91
C ARG A 1109 -49.92 4.80 -26.76
N PRO A 1110 -50.76 3.90 -26.21
CA PRO A 1110 -51.17 2.70 -26.93
C PRO A 1110 -52.21 3.01 -28.02
N ALA A 1111 -52.21 2.21 -29.09
CA ALA A 1111 -53.12 2.37 -30.23
C ALA A 1111 -54.61 2.41 -29.84
N GLU A 1112 -55.01 1.57 -28.88
CA GLU A 1112 -56.41 1.52 -28.41
C GLU A 1112 -56.84 2.82 -27.73
N LEU A 1113 -55.92 3.54 -27.07
CA LEU A 1113 -56.24 4.84 -26.47
C LEU A 1113 -56.57 5.88 -27.54
N PHE A 1114 -55.80 5.92 -28.63
CA PHE A 1114 -56.12 6.79 -29.79
C PHE A 1114 -57.45 6.42 -30.45
N PHE A 1115 -57.77 5.12 -30.52
CA PHE A 1115 -59.04 4.65 -31.09
C PHE A 1115 -60.24 4.96 -30.20
N GLN A 1116 -60.12 4.84 -28.88
CA GLN A 1116 -61.18 5.22 -27.93
C GLN A 1116 -61.42 6.74 -27.95
N MET A 1117 -60.36 7.53 -28.11
CA MET A 1117 -60.44 8.98 -28.30
C MET A 1117 -61.16 9.35 -29.62
N HIS A 1118 -61.04 8.54 -30.67
CA HIS A 1118 -61.85 8.69 -31.88
C HIS A 1118 -63.34 8.51 -31.60
N LEU A 1119 -63.74 7.45 -30.86
CA LEU A 1119 -65.14 7.19 -30.53
C LEU A 1119 -65.74 8.33 -29.70
N LEU A 1120 -64.96 8.86 -28.75
CA LEU A 1120 -65.35 9.99 -27.93
C LEU A 1120 -65.53 11.27 -28.78
N ALA A 1121 -64.61 11.53 -29.72
CA ALA A 1121 -64.69 12.66 -30.65
C ALA A 1121 -65.86 12.56 -31.66
N MET A 1122 -66.34 11.36 -31.97
CA MET A 1122 -67.54 11.15 -32.79
C MET A 1122 -68.83 11.50 -32.04
N LEU A 1123 -68.88 11.21 -30.73
CA LEU A 1123 -70.04 11.47 -29.88
C LEU A 1123 -70.15 12.96 -29.46
N SER A 1124 -69.03 13.67 -29.33
CA SER A 1124 -69.00 15.10 -28.93
C SER A 1124 -69.44 16.08 -30.03
N LYS A 1125 -69.57 15.66 -31.29
CA LYS A 1125 -70.10 16.49 -32.40
C LYS A 1125 -71.56 16.95 -32.21
N ALA A 1126 -72.24 16.50 -31.15
CA ALA A 1126 -73.62 16.88 -30.82
C ALA A 1126 -73.76 18.07 -29.84
N GLY A 1127 -72.68 18.67 -29.33
CA GLY A 1127 -72.76 19.82 -28.44
C GLY A 1127 -71.47 20.61 -28.34
N SER A 1128 -71.51 21.89 -28.68
CA SER A 1128 -70.40 22.84 -28.59
C SER A 1128 -70.23 23.34 -27.16
N ASP A 1129 -69.08 23.07 -26.53
CA ASP A 1129 -68.58 23.90 -25.43
C ASP A 1129 -67.05 24.07 -25.53
N SER A 1130 -66.64 25.33 -25.66
CA SER A 1130 -65.32 25.79 -26.06
C SER A 1130 -64.51 26.31 -24.87
N SER A 1131 -64.15 25.45 -23.90
CA SER A 1131 -63.37 25.90 -22.74
C SER A 1131 -62.42 24.87 -22.10
N SER A 1132 -61.71 24.05 -22.88
CA SER A 1132 -60.53 23.35 -22.36
C SER A 1132 -59.37 23.33 -23.35
N ARG A 1133 -58.23 23.90 -22.95
CA ARG A 1133 -56.97 23.95 -23.70
C ARG A 1133 -56.28 22.58 -23.69
N VAL A 1134 -56.84 21.62 -24.40
CA VAL A 1134 -56.23 20.32 -24.68
C VAL A 1134 -56.37 20.05 -26.19
N GLU A 1135 -55.42 19.35 -26.81
CA GLU A 1135 -55.30 19.07 -28.27
C GLU A 1135 -56.49 18.29 -28.90
N PHE A 1136 -57.74 18.56 -28.52
CA PHE A 1136 -58.94 17.89 -29.02
C PHE A 1136 -59.49 18.45 -30.33
N CYS A 1137 -58.83 19.44 -30.94
CA CYS A 1137 -59.18 19.93 -32.27
C CYS A 1137 -58.54 19.10 -33.41
N GLN A 1138 -58.39 17.78 -33.23
CA GLN A 1138 -58.07 16.87 -34.33
C GLN A 1138 -59.36 16.25 -34.85
N SER A 1139 -59.57 16.28 -36.17
CA SER A 1139 -60.69 15.60 -36.83
C SER A 1139 -60.76 14.13 -36.38
N PRO A 1140 -61.95 13.55 -36.13
CA PRO A 1140 -62.09 12.15 -35.69
C PRO A 1140 -61.29 11.15 -36.54
N GLN A 1141 -61.10 11.45 -37.83
CA GLN A 1141 -60.28 10.69 -38.77
C GLN A 1141 -58.77 10.64 -38.39
N LYS A 1142 -58.19 11.73 -37.84
CA LYS A 1142 -56.77 11.78 -37.45
C LYS A 1142 -56.48 10.85 -36.27
N TRP A 1143 -57.43 10.71 -35.34
CA TRP A 1143 -57.31 9.78 -34.22
C TRP A 1143 -57.25 8.32 -34.68
N VAL A 1144 -58.10 7.93 -35.64
CA VAL A 1144 -58.08 6.57 -36.23
C VAL A 1144 -56.78 6.32 -36.99
N LEU A 1145 -56.29 7.29 -37.77
CA LEU A 1145 -55.03 7.16 -38.49
C LEU A 1145 -53.83 6.98 -37.56
N ARG A 1146 -53.78 7.69 -36.42
CA ARG A 1146 -52.75 7.50 -35.40
C ARG A 1146 -52.86 6.13 -34.71
N ALA A 1147 -54.07 5.65 -34.45
CA ALA A 1147 -54.29 4.29 -33.93
C ALA A 1147 -53.78 3.22 -34.92
N ILE A 1148 -54.02 3.40 -36.22
CA ILE A 1148 -53.52 2.51 -37.28
C ILE A 1148 -51.99 2.56 -37.37
N HIS A 1149 -51.38 3.74 -37.31
CA HIS A 1149 -49.92 3.87 -37.36
C HIS A 1149 -49.23 3.19 -36.17
N THR A 1150 -49.84 3.27 -34.99
CA THR A 1150 -49.30 2.66 -33.76
C THR A 1150 -49.58 1.15 -33.68
N ASN A 1151 -50.68 0.66 -34.24
CA ASN A 1151 -50.94 -0.77 -34.40
C ASN A 1151 -51.63 -1.09 -35.75
N PRO A 1152 -50.86 -1.28 -36.83
CA PRO A 1152 -51.43 -1.50 -38.16
C PRO A 1152 -52.09 -2.87 -38.33
N SER A 1153 -51.83 -3.82 -37.43
CA SER A 1153 -52.40 -5.18 -37.48
C SER A 1153 -53.88 -5.25 -37.08
N CYS A 1154 -54.41 -4.22 -36.43
CA CYS A 1154 -55.78 -4.25 -35.89
C CYS A 1154 -56.81 -3.92 -36.97
N LEU A 1155 -57.46 -4.97 -37.49
CA LEU A 1155 -58.52 -4.90 -38.51
C LEU A 1155 -59.72 -4.00 -38.11
N ARG A 1156 -59.97 -3.81 -36.81
CA ARG A 1156 -61.04 -2.96 -36.29
C ARG A 1156 -60.84 -1.49 -36.67
N TYR A 1157 -59.61 -0.99 -36.59
CA TYR A 1157 -59.29 0.41 -36.87
C TYR A 1157 -59.44 0.70 -38.37
N TRP A 1158 -58.97 -0.23 -39.22
CA TRP A 1158 -59.12 -0.16 -40.67
C TRP A 1158 -60.58 -0.21 -41.12
N LYS A 1159 -61.43 -1.07 -40.52
CA LYS A 1159 -62.87 -1.11 -40.81
C LYS A 1159 -63.59 0.20 -40.50
N VAL A 1160 -63.15 0.93 -39.47
CA VAL A 1160 -63.71 2.24 -39.11
C VAL A 1160 -63.22 3.33 -40.07
N LEU A 1161 -61.94 3.30 -40.46
CA LEU A 1161 -61.42 4.21 -41.48
C LEU A 1161 -62.17 4.05 -42.82
N HIS A 1162 -62.46 2.80 -43.23
CA HIS A 1162 -63.24 2.49 -44.43
C HIS A 1162 -64.69 2.99 -44.41
N LYS A 1163 -65.28 3.24 -43.22
CA LYS A 1163 -66.63 3.80 -43.07
C LYS A 1163 -66.64 5.34 -43.00
N LEU A 1164 -65.47 5.97 -42.89
CA LEU A 1164 -65.30 7.43 -42.80
C LEU A 1164 -64.94 8.08 -44.16
N PHE A 1165 -64.62 7.27 -45.16
CA PHE A 1165 -64.56 7.59 -46.59
C PHE A 1165 -65.82 7.03 -47.26
#